data_AF-A0A7J8IMK2-F1
#
_entry.id   AF-A0A7J8IMK2-F1
#
_cell.length_a   1.000
_cell.length_b   1.000
_cell.length_c   1.000
_cell.angle_alpha   90.00
_cell.angle_beta   90.00
_cell.angle_gamma   90.00
#
_symmetry.space_group_name_H-M   'P 1'
#
loop_
_entity.id
_entity.type
_entity.pdbx_description
1 polymer ?
#
loop_
_entity_poly.entity_id
_entity_poly.type
_entity_poly.pdbx_seq_one_letter_code
_entity_poly.pdbx_strand_id
1 'polypeptide(L)'
;MFSCFQGEKVLQNDEFTRDLFRFLQLLCEGHNSDFQNFLRTQMGNTTTVNVIISTVDYLLRLQESISDFYWYYSGKDIIDESGQHNFSKALAVTKQIFNSLTEYIQGPCIGNQQSLAHSRLWDAVVGFLHVFANMQMKLSQDSSQIELLKELLDLLQDMVVMLLSLLEGNVVNGTIGKQMVDTLVESSTNVEMILKFFDMFLKLKDLTSSDTFKEYDPDGKGILSKKEFQKAMEGQKQYTQSEIDFLLSCAEADENDMFNYIDFVDRFHEPAKDIGFNVAVLLTNLSEHMPNDSRLKCLLDPAESVLNYFEPYLGRIEIMGGAKKIERVYFEISESSRTQWEKPQVKESKRQFIFDVVNEGGEQEKMELFVNFCEDTIFEMQLASQISESDSADRPEEEEEDEDSSYTSEIEGEEEDDKSLESASAFAMACASVKRNVANFLKRATLKNLRKQYRKVKKMTVKELVRVFFSFFWMMFVGLFQLFFTILGGIFQILWNTVFGGGLVEGAKNIRVTKILGDMPDPTQFGIHDDAVEAERAEVTDPGITTELVHFIKGEKGNADIMSDLFGFHSKKEGGVKHGPEVGLGDLSEIIGKDEPPTLESTVRKKRKAQAAEMKAADESEGKVEPEKADTEDGEKEDAARESEQAKALWAEATKKKKRRRGQKVEKPEAFMANFFKGLEIYQTKLLHYLARNFYNLRFLALFVAFAINFILLFYKVTEEPLEEAEDVANLWHSFNDEEEEEAMVFFVLQESTGYMAPTLRALAVIHTVISLVCVVGYYCLKVPLVVFKREKEIARKLEFDGLYITEQPSEDDIKGQWDRLVINTPSFPNNYWDKFVKRKVINKYGDLYGAERIAELLGLDKNALDFSPVEETKAEAASLVSWLSSIDMKYHIWKLGVVFTDNSFLYLAWYTTMSILGHYNNFFFAAHLLDIAMGFKTLRTILSSVTHNGKQLVLTVGLLAVVVYLYTVVAFNFFRKFYNKSEDDDEPDMKCDDMMTCYLFHMYVGVRAGGGIGDEIEDPAGDPYEMYRIVFDITFFFFVIVILLAIIQGLIIDAFGELRDQQEQVREDMETKCFICGIGNDYFDTTPHGFETHTLQEHNLANYLFFLMYLINKDETEHTGQESYVWKMYQERCWDFFPAGDCFRKQYEDQLG
;
A
#
# COMPACT_ATOMS: atom_id res chain seq x y z
N MET A 1 -0.79 -56.86 17.48
CA MET A 1 -1.08 -56.18 16.21
C MET A 1 -2.36 -56.75 15.58
N PHE A 2 -3.46 -56.77 16.33
CA PHE A 2 -4.76 -57.33 15.90
C PHE A 2 -5.86 -56.86 16.89
N SER A 3 -6.10 -55.54 16.98
CA SER A 3 -7.10 -54.96 17.89
C SER A 3 -7.55 -53.55 17.50
N CYS A 4 -7.40 -53.14 16.24
CA CYS A 4 -7.68 -51.77 15.78
C CYS A 4 -8.31 -51.75 14.39
N PHE A 5 -9.46 -52.42 14.25
CA PHE A 5 -10.39 -52.31 13.12
C PHE A 5 -11.78 -52.75 13.60
N GLN A 6 -12.50 -51.85 14.27
CA GLN A 6 -13.87 -52.11 14.74
C GLN A 6 -14.83 -50.91 14.55
N GLY A 7 -14.37 -49.85 13.89
CA GLY A 7 -15.20 -48.68 13.53
C GLY A 7 -16.19 -48.93 12.38
N GLU A 8 -16.01 -50.01 11.59
CA GLU A 8 -16.84 -50.34 10.41
C GLU A 8 -18.30 -50.77 10.72
N LYS A 9 -18.92 -50.29 11.80
CA LYS A 9 -20.29 -50.70 12.21
C LYS A 9 -21.26 -49.57 12.51
N VAL A 10 -20.79 -48.35 12.68
CA VAL A 10 -21.62 -47.15 12.87
C VAL A 10 -21.26 -46.18 11.75
N LEU A 11 -22.27 -45.65 11.05
CA LEU A 11 -22.08 -44.72 9.92
C LEU A 11 -21.08 -45.23 8.85
N GLN A 12 -21.26 -46.47 8.35
CA GLN A 12 -20.42 -47.08 7.30
C GLN A 12 -20.27 -46.25 6.00
N ASN A 13 -21.18 -45.30 5.75
CA ASN A 13 -21.24 -44.50 4.54
C ASN A 13 -21.03 -42.99 4.84
N ASP A 14 -20.29 -42.62 5.89
CA ASP A 14 -20.11 -41.21 6.25
C ASP A 14 -19.38 -40.41 5.16
N GLU A 15 -18.32 -40.96 4.57
CA GLU A 15 -17.64 -40.37 3.40
C GLU A 15 -18.62 -40.15 2.23
N PHE A 16 -19.31 -41.19 1.77
CA PHE A 16 -20.29 -41.09 0.67
C PHE A 16 -21.43 -40.12 0.96
N THR A 17 -21.89 -40.02 2.21
CA THR A 17 -22.97 -39.10 2.61
C THR A 17 -22.48 -37.65 2.58
N ARG A 18 -21.24 -37.40 3.04
CA ARG A 18 -20.62 -36.08 2.94
C ARG A 18 -20.38 -35.68 1.49
N ASP A 19 -19.84 -36.57 0.67
CA ASP A 19 -19.62 -36.32 -0.76
C ASP A 19 -20.92 -36.02 -1.51
N LEU A 20 -22.01 -36.73 -1.20
CA LEU A 20 -23.33 -36.48 -1.78
C LEU A 20 -23.85 -35.07 -1.45
N PHE A 21 -23.74 -34.64 -0.19
CA PHE A 21 -24.18 -33.31 0.22
C PHE A 21 -23.23 -32.20 -0.26
N ARG A 22 -21.91 -32.41 -0.25
CA ARG A 22 -20.94 -31.46 -0.84
C ARG A 22 -21.14 -31.29 -2.33
N PHE A 23 -21.48 -32.35 -3.07
CA PHE A 23 -21.89 -32.26 -4.48
C PHE A 23 -23.17 -31.42 -4.65
N LEU A 24 -24.20 -31.62 -3.82
CA LEU A 24 -25.44 -30.84 -3.90
C LEU A 24 -25.23 -29.36 -3.51
N GLN A 25 -24.34 -29.07 -2.55
CA GLN A 25 -23.93 -27.72 -2.18
C GLN A 25 -23.26 -27.02 -3.39
N LEU A 26 -22.24 -27.64 -3.97
CA LEU A 26 -21.45 -27.11 -5.10
C LEU A 26 -22.25 -26.92 -6.41
N LEU A 27 -23.50 -27.38 -6.49
CA LEU A 27 -24.42 -27.08 -7.59
C LEU A 27 -25.18 -25.75 -7.42
N CYS A 28 -25.25 -25.21 -6.20
CA CYS A 28 -25.93 -23.95 -5.88
C CYS A 28 -24.96 -22.82 -5.52
N GLU A 29 -23.76 -23.17 -5.04
CA GLU A 29 -22.67 -22.27 -4.63
C GLU A 29 -22.40 -21.19 -5.70
N GLY A 30 -22.22 -19.94 -5.26
CA GLY A 30 -22.27 -18.77 -6.14
C GLY A 30 -23.70 -18.26 -6.43
N HIS A 31 -24.64 -18.50 -5.51
CA HIS A 31 -25.98 -17.88 -5.47
C HIS A 31 -26.83 -18.07 -6.74
N ASN A 32 -26.76 -19.27 -7.33
CA ASN A 32 -27.45 -19.59 -8.58
C ASN A 32 -28.97 -19.80 -8.38
N SER A 33 -29.73 -18.70 -8.36
CA SER A 33 -31.16 -18.71 -8.07
C SER A 33 -31.97 -19.62 -9.01
N ASP A 34 -31.65 -19.70 -10.30
CA ASP A 34 -32.35 -20.60 -11.23
C ASP A 34 -32.16 -22.08 -10.85
N PHE A 35 -30.95 -22.48 -10.48
CA PHE A 35 -30.66 -23.85 -10.06
C PHE A 35 -31.22 -24.18 -8.66
N GLN A 36 -31.11 -23.24 -7.71
CA GLN A 36 -31.76 -23.32 -6.40
C GLN A 36 -33.28 -23.51 -6.52
N ASN A 37 -33.92 -22.80 -7.45
CA ASN A 37 -35.35 -22.98 -7.76
C ASN A 37 -35.63 -24.36 -8.42
N PHE A 38 -34.73 -24.84 -9.28
CA PHE A 38 -34.84 -26.16 -9.92
C PHE A 38 -34.74 -27.32 -8.93
N LEU A 39 -33.93 -27.24 -7.86
CA LEU A 39 -33.91 -28.24 -6.78
C LEU A 39 -35.24 -28.32 -5.99
N ARG A 40 -35.98 -27.21 -5.92
CA ARG A 40 -37.32 -27.17 -5.31
C ARG A 40 -38.41 -27.69 -6.26
N THR A 41 -38.37 -27.32 -7.54
CA THR A 41 -39.37 -27.75 -8.53
C THR A 41 -38.88 -27.81 -9.97
N GLN A 42 -39.11 -28.95 -10.64
CA GLN A 42 -38.71 -29.21 -12.03
C GLN A 42 -39.93 -29.10 -12.97
N MET A 43 -40.39 -27.87 -13.26
CA MET A 43 -41.65 -27.63 -14.00
C MET A 43 -41.71 -28.22 -15.43
N GLY A 44 -40.57 -28.62 -16.02
CA GLY A 44 -40.52 -29.33 -17.30
C GLY A 44 -40.83 -30.84 -17.22
N ASN A 45 -40.87 -31.42 -16.02
CA ASN A 45 -41.05 -32.85 -15.79
C ASN A 45 -42.48 -33.19 -15.34
N THR A 46 -42.91 -34.43 -15.58
CA THR A 46 -44.22 -34.96 -15.12
C THR A 46 -44.29 -35.26 -13.62
N THR A 47 -43.15 -35.24 -12.93
CA THR A 47 -43.01 -35.51 -11.49
C THR A 47 -42.05 -34.52 -10.87
N THR A 48 -42.46 -33.86 -9.79
CA THR A 48 -41.62 -32.96 -9.00
C THR A 48 -40.97 -33.70 -7.83
N VAL A 49 -39.66 -33.55 -7.66
CA VAL A 49 -38.92 -34.00 -6.48
C VAL A 49 -38.35 -32.77 -5.78
N ASN A 50 -38.87 -32.43 -4.60
CA ASN A 50 -38.33 -31.35 -3.79
C ASN A 50 -37.14 -31.89 -2.97
N VAL A 51 -35.93 -31.62 -3.43
CA VAL A 51 -34.69 -32.11 -2.80
C VAL A 51 -34.53 -31.48 -1.41
N ILE A 52 -34.87 -30.20 -1.27
CA ILE A 52 -34.68 -29.38 -0.07
C ILE A 52 -35.46 -29.97 1.12
N ILE A 53 -36.75 -30.28 0.95
CA ILE A 53 -37.55 -30.94 2.00
C ILE A 53 -37.00 -32.35 2.30
N SER A 54 -36.46 -33.05 1.30
CA SER A 54 -35.84 -34.37 1.49
C SER A 54 -34.53 -34.30 2.28
N THR A 55 -33.77 -33.21 2.16
CA THR A 55 -32.60 -32.91 2.99
C THR A 55 -32.99 -32.66 4.45
N VAL A 56 -34.07 -31.91 4.70
CA VAL A 56 -34.59 -31.68 6.07
C VAL A 56 -35.07 -32.97 6.73
N ASP A 57 -35.77 -33.85 5.99
CA ASP A 57 -36.16 -35.18 6.50
C ASP A 57 -34.94 -36.06 6.85
N TYR A 58 -33.84 -35.95 6.10
CA TYR A 58 -32.58 -36.60 6.46
C TYR A 58 -31.96 -36.00 7.72
N LEU A 59 -31.92 -34.66 7.82
CA LEU A 59 -31.38 -33.96 9.00
C LEU A 59 -32.15 -34.32 10.28
N LEU A 60 -33.48 -34.38 10.23
CA LEU A 60 -34.31 -34.76 11.38
C LEU A 60 -34.01 -36.19 11.85
N ARG A 61 -33.90 -37.15 10.92
CA ARG A 61 -33.54 -38.55 11.26
C ARG A 61 -32.12 -38.68 11.83
N LEU A 62 -31.20 -37.80 11.44
CA LEU A 62 -29.85 -37.73 12.00
C LEU A 62 -29.88 -37.09 13.41
N GLN A 63 -30.68 -36.03 13.61
CA GLN A 63 -30.88 -35.35 14.89
C GLN A 63 -31.52 -36.26 15.96
N GLU A 64 -32.52 -37.07 15.59
CA GLU A 64 -33.10 -38.10 16.45
C GLU A 64 -32.00 -39.10 16.91
N SER A 65 -31.18 -39.60 15.98
CA SER A 65 -30.07 -40.52 16.29
C SER A 65 -28.97 -39.89 17.15
N ILE A 66 -28.69 -38.59 16.99
CA ILE A 66 -27.73 -37.83 17.80
C ILE A 66 -28.28 -37.61 19.23
N SER A 67 -29.60 -37.49 19.37
CA SER A 67 -30.27 -37.33 20.67
C SER A 67 -30.31 -38.64 21.46
N ASP A 68 -30.55 -39.77 20.80
CA ASP A 68 -30.44 -41.11 21.41
C ASP A 68 -28.99 -41.41 21.86
N PHE A 69 -27.98 -40.93 21.11
CA PHE A 69 -26.58 -40.99 21.53
C PHE A 69 -26.33 -40.19 22.82
N TYR A 70 -26.85 -38.96 22.93
CA TYR A 70 -26.80 -38.18 24.17
C TYR A 70 -27.44 -38.96 25.33
N TRP A 71 -28.64 -39.52 25.16
CA TRP A 71 -29.31 -40.28 26.22
C TRP A 71 -28.55 -41.54 26.64
N TYR A 72 -27.85 -42.22 25.74
CA TYR A 72 -27.01 -43.38 26.08
C TYR A 72 -25.75 -43.00 26.89
N TYR A 73 -25.23 -41.79 26.71
CA TYR A 73 -24.08 -41.27 27.49
C TYR A 73 -24.47 -40.39 28.69
N SER A 74 -25.74 -39.98 28.85
CA SER A 74 -26.17 -39.03 29.89
C SER A 74 -25.86 -39.52 31.31
N GLY A 75 -25.98 -40.83 31.56
CA GLY A 75 -25.69 -41.49 32.85
C GLY A 75 -24.24 -41.97 33.03
N LYS A 76 -23.28 -41.49 32.22
CA LYS A 76 -21.84 -41.76 32.34
C LYS A 76 -21.09 -40.43 32.36
N ASP A 77 -20.08 -40.28 33.20
CA ASP A 77 -19.33 -39.01 33.27
C ASP A 77 -18.50 -38.79 31.99
N ILE A 78 -17.76 -39.80 31.55
CA ILE A 78 -16.84 -39.76 30.40
C ILE A 78 -17.43 -40.50 29.19
N ILE A 79 -17.20 -39.98 27.98
CA ILE A 79 -17.47 -40.66 26.70
C ILE A 79 -16.24 -41.48 26.30
N ASP A 80 -16.40 -42.78 26.02
CA ASP A 80 -15.28 -43.63 25.58
C ASP A 80 -14.79 -43.28 24.16
N GLU A 81 -13.52 -43.54 23.86
CA GLU A 81 -12.85 -43.21 22.57
C GLU A 81 -13.67 -43.63 21.33
N SER A 82 -14.33 -44.80 21.39
CA SER A 82 -15.16 -45.29 20.29
C SER A 82 -16.45 -44.48 20.16
N GLY A 83 -17.05 -44.08 21.28
CA GLY A 83 -18.14 -43.09 21.32
C GLY A 83 -17.73 -41.74 20.72
N GLN A 84 -16.60 -41.18 21.16
CA GLN A 84 -16.09 -39.89 20.69
C GLN A 84 -15.86 -39.88 19.17
N HIS A 85 -15.10 -40.84 18.64
CA HIS A 85 -14.83 -40.98 17.20
C HIS A 85 -16.10 -41.15 16.35
N ASN A 86 -17.08 -41.92 16.85
CA ASN A 86 -18.34 -42.12 16.14
C ASN A 86 -19.26 -40.89 16.22
N PHE A 87 -19.13 -40.06 17.27
CA PHE A 87 -19.83 -38.79 17.40
C PHE A 87 -19.24 -37.74 16.45
N SER A 88 -17.91 -37.57 16.42
CA SER A 88 -17.19 -36.70 15.46
C SER A 88 -17.62 -36.97 14.01
N LYS A 89 -17.66 -38.26 13.59
CA LYS A 89 -18.21 -38.66 12.28
C LYS A 89 -19.65 -38.17 12.03
N ALA A 90 -20.51 -38.22 13.04
CA ALA A 90 -21.90 -37.73 12.93
C ALA A 90 -21.97 -36.19 12.89
N LEU A 91 -21.15 -35.49 13.68
CA LEU A 91 -21.02 -34.02 13.62
C LEU A 91 -20.56 -33.57 12.24
N ALA A 92 -19.52 -34.19 11.68
CA ALA A 92 -18.99 -33.88 10.34
C ALA A 92 -19.99 -34.12 9.19
N VAL A 93 -20.85 -35.13 9.29
CA VAL A 93 -21.98 -35.32 8.36
C VAL A 93 -23.03 -34.20 8.54
N THR A 94 -23.32 -33.81 9.79
CA THR A 94 -24.31 -32.77 10.10
C THR A 94 -23.86 -31.39 9.63
N LYS A 95 -22.58 -31.03 9.84
CA LYS A 95 -21.95 -29.79 9.35
C LYS A 95 -22.11 -29.63 7.84
N GLN A 96 -21.82 -30.68 7.09
CA GLN A 96 -22.01 -30.68 5.63
C GLN A 96 -23.49 -30.50 5.22
N ILE A 97 -24.45 -30.99 6.02
CA ILE A 97 -25.88 -30.80 5.74
C ILE A 97 -26.32 -29.35 6.02
N PHE A 98 -25.89 -28.72 7.13
CA PHE A 98 -26.17 -27.30 7.37
C PHE A 98 -25.61 -26.42 6.26
N ASN A 99 -24.35 -26.64 5.86
CA ASN A 99 -23.72 -25.87 4.77
C ASN A 99 -24.46 -26.07 3.43
N SER A 100 -24.97 -27.27 3.16
CA SER A 100 -25.81 -27.53 1.97
C SER A 100 -27.17 -26.83 2.05
N LEU A 101 -27.79 -26.76 3.23
CA LEU A 101 -29.05 -26.04 3.43
C LEU A 101 -28.88 -24.52 3.29
N THR A 102 -27.74 -23.99 3.71
CA THR A 102 -27.34 -22.58 3.54
C THR A 102 -27.24 -22.19 2.06
N GLU A 103 -26.51 -22.94 1.23
CA GLU A 103 -26.42 -22.68 -0.22
C GLU A 103 -27.74 -22.85 -0.99
N TYR A 104 -28.75 -23.53 -0.40
CA TYR A 104 -30.09 -23.59 -0.99
C TYR A 104 -30.91 -22.31 -0.77
N ILE A 105 -30.53 -21.43 0.17
CA ILE A 105 -31.32 -20.22 0.54
C ILE A 105 -30.59 -18.90 0.35
N GLN A 106 -29.25 -18.86 0.44
CA GLN A 106 -28.50 -17.63 0.25
C GLN A 106 -28.64 -17.07 -1.17
N GLY A 107 -28.50 -15.75 -1.30
CA GLY A 107 -28.83 -15.05 -2.54
C GLY A 107 -30.36 -14.98 -2.70
N PRO A 108 -31.02 -14.18 -1.85
CA PRO A 108 -32.14 -14.64 -1.02
C PRO A 108 -33.24 -15.37 -1.80
N CYS A 109 -33.18 -16.70 -1.78
CA CYS A 109 -34.12 -17.54 -2.52
C CYS A 109 -35.42 -17.70 -1.72
N ILE A 110 -36.28 -16.67 -1.76
CA ILE A 110 -37.55 -16.56 -1.02
C ILE A 110 -38.40 -17.84 -1.14
N GLY A 111 -38.44 -18.46 -2.32
CA GLY A 111 -39.18 -19.71 -2.54
C GLY A 111 -38.61 -20.93 -1.79
N ASN A 112 -37.31 -20.96 -1.53
CA ASN A 112 -36.64 -21.99 -0.73
C ASN A 112 -36.76 -21.68 0.76
N GLN A 113 -36.54 -20.42 1.17
CA GLN A 113 -36.77 -19.94 2.54
C GLN A 113 -38.20 -20.29 3.02
N GLN A 114 -39.24 -19.95 2.24
CA GLN A 114 -40.63 -20.30 2.59
C GLN A 114 -40.91 -21.82 2.54
N SER A 115 -40.22 -22.57 1.67
CA SER A 115 -40.32 -24.04 1.65
C SER A 115 -39.68 -24.70 2.88
N LEU A 116 -38.68 -24.08 3.50
CA LEU A 116 -38.10 -24.52 4.78
C LEU A 116 -38.96 -24.07 5.96
N ALA A 117 -39.47 -22.84 5.94
CA ALA A 117 -40.33 -22.26 6.98
C ALA A 117 -41.65 -23.03 7.18
N HIS A 118 -42.18 -23.66 6.12
CA HIS A 118 -43.33 -24.56 6.15
C HIS A 118 -42.98 -26.06 6.30
N SER A 119 -41.70 -26.40 6.50
CA SER A 119 -41.23 -27.77 6.75
C SER A 119 -41.08 -28.07 8.25
N ARG A 120 -40.64 -29.29 8.58
CA ARG A 120 -40.28 -29.71 9.95
C ARG A 120 -38.84 -29.34 10.35
N LEU A 121 -38.24 -28.33 9.72
CA LEU A 121 -36.90 -27.84 10.08
C LEU A 121 -36.86 -27.33 11.53
N TRP A 122 -37.91 -26.65 11.97
CA TRP A 122 -38.01 -26.11 13.34
C TRP A 122 -37.95 -27.22 14.40
N ASP A 123 -38.62 -28.36 14.19
CA ASP A 123 -38.53 -29.55 15.05
C ASP A 123 -37.06 -29.99 15.26
N ALA A 124 -36.28 -30.07 14.17
CA ALA A 124 -34.88 -30.46 14.22
C ALA A 124 -34.00 -29.42 14.92
N VAL A 125 -34.25 -28.12 14.71
CA VAL A 125 -33.53 -27.03 15.38
C VAL A 125 -33.74 -27.05 16.90
N VAL A 126 -34.98 -27.26 17.37
CA VAL A 126 -35.26 -27.45 18.81
C VAL A 126 -34.49 -28.66 19.37
N GLY A 127 -34.48 -29.76 18.62
CA GLY A 127 -33.73 -30.96 18.98
C GLY A 127 -32.22 -30.75 19.08
N PHE A 128 -31.61 -30.01 18.14
CA PHE A 128 -30.19 -29.65 18.20
C PHE A 128 -29.88 -28.70 19.34
N LEU A 129 -30.70 -27.66 19.58
CA LEU A 129 -30.54 -26.76 20.74
C LEU A 129 -30.51 -27.53 22.06
N HIS A 130 -31.35 -28.55 22.22
CA HIS A 130 -31.32 -29.43 23.39
C HIS A 130 -30.00 -30.21 23.53
N VAL A 131 -29.50 -30.79 22.43
CA VAL A 131 -28.22 -31.51 22.42
C VAL A 131 -27.04 -30.58 22.73
N PHE A 132 -26.96 -29.40 22.09
CA PHE A 132 -25.92 -28.41 22.33
C PHE A 132 -25.88 -27.97 23.80
N ALA A 133 -27.02 -27.51 24.35
CA ALA A 133 -27.12 -27.04 25.72
C ALA A 133 -26.66 -28.08 26.76
N ASN A 134 -26.90 -29.37 26.53
CA ASN A 134 -26.58 -30.43 27.47
C ASN A 134 -25.22 -31.09 27.24
N MET A 135 -24.72 -31.16 25.99
CA MET A 135 -23.38 -31.67 25.70
C MET A 135 -22.30 -30.63 26.02
N GLN A 136 -22.48 -29.34 25.73
CA GLN A 136 -21.47 -28.31 25.98
C GLN A 136 -21.02 -28.28 27.46
N MET A 137 -21.99 -28.39 28.38
CA MET A 137 -21.80 -28.37 29.84
C MET A 137 -21.12 -29.63 30.37
N LYS A 138 -21.03 -30.69 29.55
CA LYS A 138 -20.46 -31.97 29.90
C LYS A 138 -19.07 -32.16 29.30
N LEU A 139 -18.92 -31.90 28.00
CA LEU A 139 -17.64 -32.00 27.29
C LEU A 139 -16.60 -30.99 27.82
N SER A 140 -17.04 -29.90 28.48
CA SER A 140 -16.15 -28.93 29.14
C SER A 140 -15.51 -29.42 30.44
N GLN A 141 -15.97 -30.53 31.03
CA GLN A 141 -15.52 -31.01 32.36
C GLN A 141 -14.28 -31.92 32.29
N ASP A 142 -13.76 -32.20 31.09
CA ASP A 142 -12.67 -33.15 30.84
C ASP A 142 -11.85 -32.69 29.63
N SER A 143 -10.55 -32.49 29.78
CA SER A 143 -9.69 -32.01 28.68
C SER A 143 -9.64 -32.93 27.48
N SER A 144 -9.77 -34.25 27.70
CA SER A 144 -9.78 -35.24 26.63
C SER A 144 -10.99 -35.12 25.70
N GLN A 145 -12.01 -34.34 26.10
CA GLN A 145 -13.24 -34.11 25.36
C GLN A 145 -13.31 -32.69 24.74
N ILE A 146 -12.28 -31.85 24.90
CA ILE A 146 -12.27 -30.46 24.41
C ILE A 146 -12.19 -30.34 22.89
N GLU A 147 -11.54 -31.29 22.20
CA GLU A 147 -11.54 -31.35 20.73
C GLU A 147 -12.97 -31.63 20.20
N LEU A 148 -13.69 -32.55 20.86
CA LEU A 148 -15.08 -32.88 20.55
C LEU A 148 -16.05 -31.76 20.95
N LEU A 149 -15.74 -30.99 22.00
CA LEU A 149 -16.46 -29.76 22.35
C LEU A 149 -16.31 -28.72 21.23
N LYS A 150 -15.11 -28.55 20.67
CA LYS A 150 -14.87 -27.63 19.54
C LYS A 150 -15.64 -28.05 18.29
N GLU A 151 -15.58 -29.33 17.89
CA GLU A 151 -16.40 -29.81 16.75
C GLU A 151 -17.92 -29.60 16.96
N LEU A 152 -18.41 -29.77 18.19
CA LEU A 152 -19.82 -29.53 18.53
C LEU A 152 -20.17 -28.03 18.49
N LEU A 153 -19.24 -27.18 18.93
CA LEU A 153 -19.36 -25.73 18.93
C LEU A 153 -19.32 -25.16 17.50
N ASP A 154 -18.41 -25.64 16.65
CA ASP A 154 -18.38 -25.34 15.21
C ASP A 154 -19.72 -25.70 14.54
N LEU A 155 -20.33 -26.84 14.91
CA LEU A 155 -21.62 -27.26 14.38
C LEU A 155 -22.77 -26.34 14.81
N LEU A 156 -22.71 -25.76 16.01
CA LEU A 156 -23.64 -24.72 16.47
C LEU A 156 -23.46 -23.44 15.64
N GLN A 157 -22.24 -23.06 15.27
CA GLN A 157 -21.99 -21.94 14.35
C GLN A 157 -22.66 -22.17 13.00
N ASP A 158 -22.44 -23.32 12.36
CA ASP A 158 -23.04 -23.62 11.03
C ASP A 158 -24.57 -23.57 11.07
N MET A 159 -25.17 -24.09 12.15
CA MET A 159 -26.62 -24.02 12.36
C MET A 159 -27.11 -22.56 12.52
N VAL A 160 -26.38 -21.72 13.27
CA VAL A 160 -26.72 -20.30 13.46
C VAL A 160 -26.55 -19.51 12.15
N VAL A 161 -25.53 -19.80 11.34
CA VAL A 161 -25.35 -19.21 10.00
C VAL A 161 -26.49 -19.60 9.05
N MET A 162 -26.97 -20.85 9.11
CA MET A 162 -28.18 -21.27 8.39
C MET A 162 -29.43 -20.50 8.86
N LEU A 163 -29.59 -20.25 10.17
CA LEU A 163 -30.69 -19.44 10.72
C LEU A 163 -30.58 -17.97 10.28
N LEU A 164 -29.39 -17.38 10.28
CA LEU A 164 -29.17 -16.02 9.76
C LEU A 164 -29.51 -15.93 8.26
N SER A 165 -29.17 -16.95 7.48
CA SER A 165 -29.48 -17.05 6.04
C SER A 165 -30.99 -17.23 5.75
N LEU A 166 -31.78 -17.70 6.72
CA LEU A 166 -33.25 -17.68 6.67
C LEU A 166 -33.85 -16.28 6.93
N LEU A 167 -33.09 -15.36 7.52
CA LEU A 167 -33.46 -13.96 7.73
C LEU A 167 -32.94 -13.03 6.62
N GLU A 168 -32.16 -13.52 5.67
CA GLU A 168 -31.65 -12.75 4.53
C GLU A 168 -32.81 -12.20 3.68
N GLY A 169 -32.82 -10.89 3.42
CA GLY A 169 -33.93 -10.19 2.74
C GLY A 169 -35.26 -10.14 3.52
N ASN A 170 -35.28 -10.48 4.81
CA ASN A 170 -36.52 -10.53 5.60
C ASN A 170 -37.15 -9.16 5.85
N VAL A 171 -38.48 -9.12 5.85
CA VAL A 171 -39.29 -7.92 6.11
C VAL A 171 -39.58 -7.79 7.60
N VAL A 172 -39.72 -6.56 8.11
CA VAL A 172 -40.21 -6.28 9.47
C VAL A 172 -41.53 -7.02 9.72
N ASN A 173 -41.68 -7.67 10.88
CA ASN A 173 -42.82 -8.55 11.21
C ASN A 173 -43.05 -9.75 10.24
N GLY A 174 -42.03 -10.17 9.47
CA GLY A 174 -42.09 -11.28 8.53
C GLY A 174 -42.40 -12.65 9.16
N THR A 175 -42.97 -13.58 8.36
CA THR A 175 -43.40 -14.91 8.83
C THR A 175 -42.27 -15.74 9.41
N ILE A 176 -41.09 -15.70 8.76
CA ILE A 176 -39.91 -16.50 9.15
C ILE A 176 -39.35 -16.00 10.49
N GLY A 177 -39.12 -14.69 10.62
CA GLY A 177 -38.66 -14.09 11.89
C GLY A 177 -39.62 -14.39 13.04
N LYS A 178 -40.93 -14.35 12.80
CA LYS A 178 -41.92 -14.73 13.82
C LYS A 178 -41.86 -16.21 14.20
N GLN A 179 -41.77 -17.14 13.24
CA GLN A 179 -41.62 -18.57 13.53
C GLN A 179 -40.29 -18.86 14.27
N MET A 180 -39.23 -18.12 13.98
CA MET A 180 -37.96 -18.25 14.67
C MET A 180 -38.06 -17.79 16.13
N VAL A 181 -38.73 -16.66 16.40
CA VAL A 181 -39.06 -16.23 17.78
C VAL A 181 -39.94 -17.26 18.48
N ASP A 182 -40.97 -17.80 17.81
CA ASP A 182 -41.82 -18.86 18.37
C ASP A 182 -40.98 -20.09 18.78
N THR A 183 -40.04 -20.52 17.92
CA THR A 183 -39.16 -21.69 18.13
C THR A 183 -38.13 -21.47 19.24
N LEU A 184 -37.48 -20.30 19.27
CA LEU A 184 -36.49 -19.95 20.30
C LEU A 184 -37.14 -19.76 21.68
N VAL A 185 -38.39 -19.27 21.73
CA VAL A 185 -39.17 -19.15 22.97
C VAL A 185 -39.67 -20.53 23.44
N GLU A 186 -40.02 -21.46 22.54
CA GLU A 186 -40.34 -22.85 22.91
C GLU A 186 -39.11 -23.57 23.50
N SER A 187 -37.92 -23.34 22.95
CA SER A 187 -36.65 -23.91 23.43
C SER A 187 -35.92 -23.04 24.46
N SER A 188 -36.58 -22.06 25.09
CA SER A 188 -35.93 -20.96 25.83
C SER A 188 -34.97 -21.42 26.93
N THR A 189 -35.27 -22.51 27.65
CA THR A 189 -34.37 -23.05 28.68
C THR A 189 -33.05 -23.59 28.12
N ASN A 190 -33.07 -24.18 26.91
CA ASN A 190 -31.83 -24.62 26.26
C ASN A 190 -31.03 -23.41 25.77
N VAL A 191 -31.70 -22.38 25.23
CA VAL A 191 -31.07 -21.13 24.80
C VAL A 191 -30.43 -20.38 25.99
N GLU A 192 -31.10 -20.32 27.14
CA GLU A 192 -30.58 -19.73 28.38
C GLU A 192 -29.32 -20.46 28.87
N MET A 193 -29.26 -21.80 28.74
CA MET A 193 -28.05 -22.59 29.06
C MET A 193 -26.89 -22.30 28.09
N ILE A 194 -27.16 -22.11 26.80
CA ILE A 194 -26.16 -21.73 25.78
C ILE A 194 -25.61 -20.32 26.05
N LEU A 195 -26.50 -19.34 26.32
CA LEU A 195 -26.10 -17.98 26.66
C LEU A 195 -25.25 -17.91 27.93
N LYS A 196 -25.64 -18.63 29.00
CA LYS A 196 -24.86 -18.70 30.25
C LYS A 196 -23.50 -19.36 30.08
N PHE A 197 -23.37 -20.35 29.20
CA PHE A 197 -22.09 -20.96 28.88
C PHE A 197 -21.11 -19.91 28.32
N PHE A 198 -21.54 -19.15 27.30
CA PHE A 198 -20.69 -18.07 26.74
C PHE A 198 -20.44 -16.95 27.76
N ASP A 199 -21.47 -16.49 28.49
CA ASP A 199 -21.35 -15.45 29.51
C ASP A 199 -20.26 -15.76 30.57
N MET A 200 -20.20 -17.01 31.07
CA MET A 200 -19.18 -17.44 32.03
C MET A 200 -17.74 -17.30 31.49
N PHE A 201 -17.51 -17.70 30.24
CA PHE A 201 -16.17 -17.75 29.64
C PHE A 201 -15.72 -16.43 29.02
N LEU A 202 -16.63 -15.57 28.57
CA LEU A 202 -16.30 -14.21 28.11
C LEU A 202 -15.83 -13.34 29.29
N LYS A 203 -16.57 -13.34 30.40
CA LYS A 203 -16.20 -12.63 31.65
C LYS A 203 -14.86 -13.09 32.25
N LEU A 204 -14.42 -14.31 31.94
CA LEU A 204 -13.21 -14.91 32.52
C LEU A 204 -11.93 -14.13 32.12
N LYS A 205 -11.87 -13.64 30.88
CA LYS A 205 -10.72 -12.86 30.36
C LYS A 205 -10.63 -11.47 31.03
N ASP A 206 -11.77 -10.82 31.24
CA ASP A 206 -11.86 -9.54 31.95
C ASP A 206 -11.53 -9.68 33.45
N LEU A 207 -12.01 -10.74 34.09
CA LEU A 207 -11.70 -11.03 35.50
C LEU A 207 -10.20 -11.32 35.71
N THR A 208 -9.59 -12.18 34.89
CA THR A 208 -8.16 -12.55 35.04
C THR A 208 -7.19 -11.43 34.64
N SER A 209 -7.59 -10.53 33.75
CA SER A 209 -6.80 -9.35 33.39
C SER A 209 -6.92 -8.18 34.39
N SER A 210 -7.87 -8.23 35.32
CA SER A 210 -8.04 -7.26 36.42
C SER A 210 -6.86 -7.27 37.39
N ASP A 211 -6.42 -6.07 37.83
CA ASP A 211 -5.33 -5.95 38.80
C ASP A 211 -5.67 -6.60 40.16
N THR A 212 -6.97 -6.63 40.53
CA THR A 212 -7.44 -7.32 41.75
C THR A 212 -7.35 -8.84 41.67
N PHE A 213 -7.21 -9.42 40.48
CA PHE A 213 -6.92 -10.84 40.29
C PHE A 213 -5.39 -11.07 40.33
N LYS A 214 -4.61 -10.18 39.73
CA LYS A 214 -3.13 -10.23 39.74
C LYS A 214 -2.52 -10.11 41.15
N GLU A 215 -3.23 -9.54 42.13
CA GLU A 215 -2.82 -9.61 43.55
C GLU A 215 -2.63 -11.06 44.07
N TYR A 216 -3.24 -12.06 43.43
CA TYR A 216 -3.09 -13.48 43.77
C TYR A 216 -1.92 -14.17 43.04
N ASP A 217 -1.42 -13.60 41.94
CA ASP A 217 -0.22 -14.05 41.21
C ASP A 217 0.85 -12.93 41.17
N PRO A 218 1.47 -12.60 42.31
CA PRO A 218 2.43 -11.49 42.42
C PRO A 218 3.76 -11.76 41.69
N ASP A 219 4.02 -13.01 41.29
CA ASP A 219 5.18 -13.40 40.49
C ASP A 219 4.88 -13.34 38.98
N GLY A 220 3.62 -13.21 38.56
CA GLY A 220 3.19 -13.16 37.16
C GLY A 220 3.40 -14.47 36.39
N LYS A 221 3.28 -15.62 37.07
CA LYS A 221 3.63 -16.95 36.53
C LYS A 221 2.52 -17.62 35.72
N GLY A 222 1.27 -17.13 35.82
CA GLY A 222 0.13 -17.73 35.14
C GLY A 222 -0.45 -18.97 35.83
N ILE A 223 -0.01 -19.29 37.06
CA ILE A 223 -0.38 -20.53 37.77
C ILE A 223 -0.95 -20.19 39.16
N LEU A 224 -2.14 -20.70 39.47
CA LEU A 224 -2.86 -20.47 40.73
C LEU A 224 -3.38 -21.79 41.34
N SER A 225 -3.58 -21.84 42.65
CA SER A 225 -4.34 -22.96 43.24
C SER A 225 -5.83 -22.80 43.02
N LYS A 226 -6.58 -23.91 42.95
CA LYS A 226 -8.05 -23.87 42.84
C LYS A 226 -8.71 -23.05 43.95
N LYS A 227 -8.14 -23.05 45.16
CA LYS A 227 -8.67 -22.31 46.32
C LYS A 227 -8.40 -20.80 46.24
N GLU A 228 -7.28 -20.39 45.68
CA GLU A 228 -6.98 -18.97 45.43
C GLU A 228 -7.82 -18.43 44.28
N PHE A 229 -7.97 -19.21 43.21
CA PHE A 229 -8.87 -18.91 42.10
C PHE A 229 -10.34 -18.76 42.56
N GLN A 230 -10.85 -19.72 43.35
CA GLN A 230 -12.18 -19.63 43.98
C GLN A 230 -12.33 -18.33 44.78
N LYS A 231 -11.36 -18.02 45.64
CA LYS A 231 -11.38 -16.83 46.49
C LYS A 231 -11.31 -15.52 45.70
N ALA A 232 -10.60 -15.50 44.57
CA ALA A 232 -10.55 -14.35 43.67
C ALA A 232 -11.92 -14.13 42.97
N MET A 233 -12.56 -15.21 42.50
CA MET A 233 -13.92 -15.19 41.95
C MET A 233 -14.96 -14.68 42.95
N GLU A 234 -14.99 -15.26 44.16
CA GLU A 234 -15.87 -14.83 45.27
C GLU A 234 -15.64 -13.36 45.66
N GLY A 235 -14.41 -12.87 45.52
CA GLY A 235 -14.03 -11.48 45.80
C GLY A 235 -14.65 -10.47 44.83
N GLN A 236 -14.68 -10.78 43.53
CA GLN A 236 -15.20 -9.87 42.49
C GLN A 236 -16.73 -9.93 42.31
N LYS A 237 -17.40 -11.00 42.76
CA LYS A 237 -18.88 -11.16 42.76
C LYS A 237 -19.57 -11.08 41.40
N GLN A 238 -18.84 -11.32 40.30
CA GLN A 238 -19.39 -11.38 38.95
C GLN A 238 -20.10 -12.72 38.63
N TYR A 239 -19.88 -13.74 39.48
CA TYR A 239 -20.34 -15.11 39.32
C TYR A 239 -21.14 -15.57 40.55
N THR A 240 -22.08 -16.50 40.34
CA THR A 240 -22.76 -17.25 41.40
C THR A 240 -21.92 -18.46 41.85
N GLN A 241 -22.20 -18.99 43.05
CA GLN A 241 -21.47 -20.16 43.57
C GLN A 241 -21.53 -21.36 42.61
N SER A 242 -22.68 -21.61 41.98
CA SER A 242 -22.86 -22.70 41.01
C SER A 242 -21.99 -22.56 39.76
N GLU A 243 -21.72 -21.33 39.32
CA GLU A 243 -20.87 -21.05 38.16
C GLU A 243 -19.38 -21.16 38.54
N ILE A 244 -19.02 -20.73 39.77
CA ILE A 244 -17.67 -20.94 40.32
C ILE A 244 -17.37 -22.43 40.49
N ASP A 245 -18.29 -23.20 41.10
CA ASP A 245 -18.18 -24.64 41.28
C ASP A 245 -18.06 -25.38 39.93
N PHE A 246 -18.77 -24.90 38.89
CA PHE A 246 -18.67 -25.41 37.52
C PHE A 246 -17.32 -25.09 36.87
N LEU A 247 -16.85 -23.84 36.90
CA LEU A 247 -15.53 -23.46 36.38
C LEU A 247 -14.39 -24.23 37.07
N LEU A 248 -14.51 -24.47 38.38
CA LEU A 248 -13.59 -25.31 39.15
C LEU A 248 -13.65 -26.81 38.76
N SER A 249 -14.73 -27.28 38.14
CA SER A 249 -14.83 -28.62 37.56
C SER A 249 -14.17 -28.71 36.18
N CYS A 250 -14.26 -27.65 35.36
CA CYS A 250 -13.60 -27.56 34.05
C CYS A 250 -12.08 -27.32 34.16
N ALA A 251 -11.60 -26.72 35.26
CA ALA A 251 -10.19 -26.47 35.49
C ALA A 251 -9.43 -27.75 35.89
N GLU A 252 -8.37 -28.11 35.17
CA GLU A 252 -7.50 -29.23 35.51
C GLU A 252 -6.38 -28.80 36.45
N ALA A 253 -6.31 -29.38 37.66
CA ALA A 253 -5.18 -29.16 38.56
C ALA A 253 -4.19 -30.32 38.54
N ASP A 254 -2.93 -30.01 38.83
CA ASP A 254 -1.87 -30.97 39.05
C ASP A 254 -2.01 -31.72 40.41
N GLU A 255 -1.04 -32.57 40.74
CA GLU A 255 -0.99 -33.29 42.03
C GLU A 255 -0.91 -32.35 43.26
N ASN A 256 -0.70 -31.03 43.07
CA ASN A 256 -0.54 -30.02 44.11
C ASN A 256 -1.74 -29.06 44.23
N ASP A 257 -2.86 -29.30 43.52
CA ASP A 257 -4.05 -28.42 43.43
C ASP A 257 -3.80 -27.09 42.68
N MET A 258 -2.73 -27.03 41.87
CA MET A 258 -2.32 -25.87 41.04
C MET A 258 -2.71 -26.05 39.57
N PHE A 259 -3.11 -24.98 38.88
CA PHE A 259 -3.37 -25.01 37.43
C PHE A 259 -2.93 -23.73 36.72
N ASN A 260 -2.65 -23.85 35.42
CA ASN A 260 -2.37 -22.70 34.54
C ASN A 260 -3.69 -22.01 34.21
N TYR A 261 -3.93 -20.82 34.77
CA TYR A 261 -5.17 -20.09 34.53
C TYR A 261 -5.19 -19.39 33.17
N ILE A 262 -4.03 -19.10 32.57
CA ILE A 262 -3.93 -18.45 31.26
C ILE A 262 -4.35 -19.44 30.17
N ASP A 263 -3.76 -20.64 30.15
CA ASP A 263 -4.17 -21.71 29.22
C ASP A 263 -5.65 -22.08 29.42
N PHE A 264 -6.14 -22.10 30.67
CA PHE A 264 -7.56 -22.31 30.94
C PHE A 264 -8.47 -21.21 30.37
N VAL A 265 -8.07 -19.93 30.46
CA VAL A 265 -8.81 -18.83 29.82
C VAL A 265 -8.81 -19.01 28.29
N ASP A 266 -7.64 -19.10 27.67
CA ASP A 266 -7.51 -19.11 26.21
C ASP A 266 -8.16 -20.35 25.57
N ARG A 267 -8.13 -21.51 26.26
CA ARG A 267 -8.76 -22.78 25.82
C ARG A 267 -10.27 -22.67 25.62
N PHE A 268 -10.96 -21.87 26.43
CA PHE A 268 -12.43 -21.70 26.39
C PHE A 268 -12.88 -20.34 25.84
N HIS A 269 -12.08 -19.28 25.99
CA HIS A 269 -12.47 -17.93 25.58
C HIS A 269 -12.65 -17.79 24.07
N GLU A 270 -11.67 -18.19 23.25
CA GLU A 270 -11.78 -17.99 21.80
C GLU A 270 -12.96 -18.78 21.17
N PRO A 271 -13.20 -20.07 21.49
CA PRO A 271 -14.42 -20.75 21.03
C PRO A 271 -15.72 -20.12 21.53
N ALA A 272 -15.73 -19.57 22.76
CA ALA A 272 -16.90 -18.84 23.28
C ALA A 272 -17.09 -17.47 22.60
N LYS A 273 -16.01 -16.81 22.17
CA LYS A 273 -16.02 -15.55 21.43
C LYS A 273 -16.67 -15.73 20.06
N ASP A 274 -16.15 -16.66 19.26
CA ASP A 274 -16.50 -16.75 17.83
C ASP A 274 -17.97 -17.18 17.62
N ILE A 275 -18.50 -18.02 18.52
CA ILE A 275 -19.89 -18.48 18.46
C ILE A 275 -20.83 -17.56 19.24
N GLY A 276 -20.37 -17.00 20.36
CA GLY A 276 -21.09 -15.97 21.11
C GLY A 276 -21.42 -14.78 20.20
N PHE A 277 -20.51 -14.39 19.30
CA PHE A 277 -20.75 -13.35 18.30
C PHE A 277 -21.92 -13.70 17.37
N ASN A 278 -21.91 -14.90 16.78
CA ASN A 278 -22.97 -15.35 15.87
C ASN A 278 -24.35 -15.42 16.55
N VAL A 279 -24.40 -15.86 17.82
CA VAL A 279 -25.64 -15.86 18.62
C VAL A 279 -26.09 -14.44 18.98
N ALA A 280 -25.16 -13.54 19.31
CA ALA A 280 -25.44 -12.13 19.57
C ALA A 280 -26.00 -11.41 18.32
N VAL A 281 -25.44 -11.69 17.12
CA VAL A 281 -25.96 -11.20 15.83
C VAL A 281 -27.38 -11.70 15.60
N LEU A 282 -27.67 -12.98 15.81
CA LEU A 282 -29.01 -13.55 15.62
C LEU A 282 -30.06 -12.89 16.53
N LEU A 283 -29.75 -12.71 17.81
CA LEU A 283 -30.65 -12.04 18.77
C LEU A 283 -30.83 -10.56 18.45
N THR A 284 -29.76 -9.86 18.04
CA THR A 284 -29.82 -8.46 17.60
C THR A 284 -30.72 -8.31 16.38
N ASN A 285 -30.47 -9.08 15.32
CA ASN A 285 -31.24 -9.08 14.07
C ASN A 285 -32.73 -9.35 14.32
N LEU A 286 -33.06 -10.37 15.12
CA LEU A 286 -34.44 -10.63 15.53
C LEU A 286 -35.06 -9.46 16.32
N SER A 287 -34.29 -8.77 17.17
CA SER A 287 -34.80 -7.61 17.93
C SER A 287 -35.08 -6.39 17.05
N GLU A 288 -34.25 -6.14 16.02
CA GLU A 288 -34.41 -5.03 15.09
C GLU A 288 -35.57 -5.28 14.09
N HIS A 289 -35.84 -6.54 13.71
CA HIS A 289 -36.95 -6.91 12.80
C HIS A 289 -38.28 -7.25 13.49
N MET A 290 -38.29 -7.54 14.80
CA MET A 290 -39.48 -7.91 15.60
C MET A 290 -39.64 -7.07 16.91
N PRO A 291 -39.42 -5.74 16.91
CA PRO A 291 -39.23 -4.95 18.14
C PRO A 291 -40.43 -4.92 19.10
N ASN A 292 -41.63 -5.19 18.60
CA ASN A 292 -42.88 -5.16 19.37
C ASN A 292 -43.27 -6.51 20.01
N ASP A 293 -42.49 -7.59 19.84
CA ASP A 293 -42.76 -8.87 20.50
C ASP A 293 -42.16 -8.92 21.92
N SER A 294 -43.03 -8.83 22.94
CA SER A 294 -42.62 -8.85 24.34
C SER A 294 -41.97 -10.15 24.81
N ARG A 295 -42.15 -11.26 24.06
CA ARG A 295 -41.54 -12.56 24.40
C ARG A 295 -40.05 -12.61 24.11
N LEU A 296 -39.59 -11.83 23.12
CA LEU A 296 -38.17 -11.76 22.77
C LEU A 296 -37.32 -11.18 23.91
N LYS A 297 -37.91 -10.32 24.76
CA LYS A 297 -37.24 -9.81 25.97
C LYS A 297 -36.80 -10.94 26.91
N CYS A 298 -37.59 -12.00 27.04
CA CYS A 298 -37.20 -13.18 27.83
C CYS A 298 -35.97 -13.94 27.28
N LEU A 299 -35.52 -13.65 26.06
CA LEU A 299 -34.28 -14.14 25.46
C LEU A 299 -33.16 -13.08 25.44
N LEU A 300 -33.51 -11.79 25.43
CA LEU A 300 -32.57 -10.67 25.47
C LEU A 300 -32.08 -10.37 26.90
N ASP A 301 -32.95 -10.42 27.91
CA ASP A 301 -32.58 -10.14 29.31
C ASP A 301 -31.47 -11.10 29.82
N PRO A 302 -31.47 -12.43 29.50
CA PRO A 302 -30.35 -13.32 29.82
C PRO A 302 -29.12 -13.17 28.92
N ALA A 303 -29.25 -12.46 27.79
CA ALA A 303 -28.17 -12.22 26.82
C ALA A 303 -27.49 -10.86 26.99
N GLU A 304 -27.99 -9.98 27.87
CA GLU A 304 -27.56 -8.57 27.97
C GLU A 304 -26.03 -8.41 28.11
N SER A 305 -25.37 -9.21 28.94
CA SER A 305 -23.91 -9.21 29.10
C SER A 305 -23.16 -9.65 27.85
N VAL A 306 -23.67 -10.66 27.13
CA VAL A 306 -23.09 -11.17 25.88
C VAL A 306 -23.25 -10.14 24.76
N LEU A 307 -24.44 -9.52 24.65
CA LEU A 307 -24.71 -8.44 23.69
C LEU A 307 -23.80 -7.22 23.94
N ASN A 308 -23.65 -6.81 25.20
CA ASN A 308 -22.78 -5.70 25.59
C ASN A 308 -21.28 -6.01 25.34
N TYR A 309 -20.86 -7.27 25.44
CA TYR A 309 -19.49 -7.69 25.09
C TYR A 309 -19.23 -7.57 23.58
N PHE A 310 -20.21 -7.93 22.74
CA PHE A 310 -20.06 -7.92 21.28
C PHE A 310 -20.43 -6.60 20.59
N GLU A 311 -21.17 -5.68 21.21
CA GLU A 311 -21.43 -4.33 20.65
C GLU A 311 -20.18 -3.65 20.06
N PRO A 312 -19.00 -3.59 20.71
CA PRO A 312 -17.81 -2.97 20.13
C PRO A 312 -17.21 -3.71 18.91
N TYR A 313 -17.59 -4.97 18.68
CA TYR A 313 -17.15 -5.81 17.55
C TYR A 313 -18.23 -5.97 16.48
N LEU A 314 -19.48 -5.54 16.75
CA LEU A 314 -20.61 -5.68 15.84
C LEU A 314 -20.67 -4.52 14.84
N GLY A 315 -20.24 -4.79 13.61
CA GLY A 315 -20.51 -3.92 12.47
C GLY A 315 -21.97 -3.99 12.06
N ARG A 316 -22.58 -2.82 11.85
CA ARG A 316 -23.91 -2.62 11.25
C ARG A 316 -23.79 -1.68 10.06
N ILE A 317 -24.41 -2.03 8.93
CA ILE A 317 -24.63 -1.11 7.79
C ILE A 317 -26.02 -1.32 7.19
N GLU A 318 -26.50 -0.32 6.46
CA GLU A 318 -27.71 -0.41 5.65
C GLU A 318 -27.34 -0.35 4.17
N ILE A 319 -27.90 -1.25 3.37
CA ILE A 319 -27.69 -1.30 1.91
C ILE A 319 -29.02 -1.35 1.18
N MET A 320 -29.06 -0.83 -0.05
CA MET A 320 -30.16 -1.04 -0.98
C MET A 320 -29.95 -2.38 -1.71
N GLY A 321 -30.60 -3.43 -1.22
CA GLY A 321 -30.57 -4.76 -1.80
C GLY A 321 -31.24 -4.83 -3.19
N GLY A 322 -30.98 -5.91 -3.93
CA GLY A 322 -31.43 -6.06 -5.33
C GLY A 322 -32.94 -5.97 -5.56
N ALA A 323 -33.75 -6.12 -4.50
CA ALA A 323 -35.20 -5.89 -4.51
C ALA A 323 -35.61 -4.39 -4.49
N LYS A 324 -34.64 -3.46 -4.54
CA LYS A 324 -34.80 -2.02 -4.28
C LYS A 324 -35.47 -1.75 -2.94
N LYS A 325 -34.95 -2.42 -1.91
CA LYS A 325 -35.32 -2.23 -0.51
C LYS A 325 -34.08 -2.09 0.35
N ILE A 326 -34.23 -1.38 1.46
CA ILE A 326 -33.19 -1.29 2.47
C ILE A 326 -33.18 -2.57 3.30
N GLU A 327 -31.99 -3.16 3.39
CA GLU A 327 -31.64 -4.37 4.12
C GLU A 327 -30.46 -4.05 5.06
N ARG A 328 -30.40 -4.72 6.22
CA ARG A 328 -29.33 -4.55 7.22
C ARG A 328 -28.34 -5.70 7.12
N VAL A 329 -27.05 -5.39 7.09
CA VAL A 329 -25.95 -6.37 7.10
C VAL A 329 -25.17 -6.23 8.40
N TYR A 330 -24.88 -7.37 9.02
CA TYR A 330 -24.16 -7.49 10.29
C TYR A 330 -22.87 -8.28 10.06
N PHE A 331 -21.74 -7.83 10.61
CA PHE A 331 -20.41 -8.44 10.38
C PHE A 331 -19.45 -8.19 11.55
N GLU A 332 -18.39 -8.98 11.69
CA GLU A 332 -17.38 -8.79 12.76
C GLU A 332 -16.37 -7.69 12.37
N ILE A 333 -16.15 -6.73 13.26
CA ILE A 333 -15.08 -5.74 13.19
C ILE A 333 -13.90 -6.24 14.02
N SER A 334 -12.78 -6.57 13.35
CA SER A 334 -11.57 -7.00 14.04
C SER A 334 -10.95 -5.92 14.93
N GLU A 335 -10.50 -6.30 16.13
CA GLU A 335 -9.90 -5.40 17.13
C GLU A 335 -8.69 -4.65 16.58
N SER A 336 -7.89 -5.31 15.73
CA SER A 336 -6.76 -4.72 15.02
C SER A 336 -7.19 -3.59 14.07
N SER A 337 -8.29 -3.73 13.35
CA SER A 337 -8.82 -2.68 12.46
C SER A 337 -9.39 -1.51 13.26
N ARG A 338 -10.15 -1.80 14.32
CA ARG A 338 -10.72 -0.81 15.26
C ARG A 338 -9.63 0.03 15.92
N THR A 339 -8.59 -0.61 16.47
CA THR A 339 -7.45 0.08 17.12
C THR A 339 -6.56 0.83 16.12
N GLN A 340 -6.51 0.42 14.86
CA GLN A 340 -5.83 1.17 13.79
C GLN A 340 -6.59 2.42 13.35
N TRP A 341 -7.91 2.32 13.14
CA TRP A 341 -8.79 3.46 12.80
C TRP A 341 -8.74 4.56 13.87
N GLU A 342 -8.63 4.18 15.14
CA GLU A 342 -8.56 5.11 16.26
C GLU A 342 -7.23 5.89 16.36
N LYS A 343 -6.21 5.57 15.54
CA LYS A 343 -4.91 6.25 15.54
C LYS A 343 -5.02 7.71 15.03
N PRO A 344 -4.29 8.68 15.62
CA PRO A 344 -4.34 10.09 15.22
C PRO A 344 -4.08 10.35 13.72
N GLN A 345 -3.22 9.56 13.09
CA GLN A 345 -2.90 9.67 11.65
C GLN A 345 -4.15 9.46 10.78
N VAL A 346 -4.91 8.40 11.04
CA VAL A 346 -6.13 8.07 10.28
C VAL A 346 -7.26 9.05 10.62
N LYS A 347 -7.38 9.45 11.90
CA LYS A 347 -8.35 10.46 12.34
C LYS A 347 -8.16 11.82 11.67
N GLU A 348 -6.93 12.30 11.49
CA GLU A 348 -6.69 13.57 10.78
C GLU A 348 -6.91 13.42 9.26
N SER A 349 -6.54 12.27 8.68
CA SER A 349 -6.86 11.94 7.27
C SER A 349 -8.37 12.00 7.02
N LYS A 350 -9.19 11.41 7.90
CA LYS A 350 -10.66 11.47 7.87
C LYS A 350 -11.20 12.90 7.98
N ARG A 351 -10.61 13.75 8.83
CA ARG A 351 -11.03 15.16 8.97
C ARG A 351 -10.76 15.97 7.70
N GLN A 352 -9.63 15.72 7.03
CA GLN A 352 -9.34 16.36 5.74
C GLN A 352 -10.34 15.91 4.68
N PHE A 353 -10.55 14.60 4.53
CA PHE A 353 -11.52 14.04 3.58
C PHE A 353 -12.95 14.61 3.73
N ILE A 354 -13.46 14.73 4.97
CA ILE A 354 -14.79 15.29 5.23
C ILE A 354 -14.86 16.78 4.82
N PHE A 355 -13.80 17.55 5.08
CA PHE A 355 -13.71 18.96 4.65
C PHE A 355 -13.71 19.08 3.12
N ASP A 356 -12.87 18.30 2.44
CA ASP A 356 -12.73 18.35 0.98
C ASP A 356 -14.07 18.00 0.28
N VAL A 357 -14.73 16.92 0.71
CA VAL A 357 -15.97 16.41 0.08
C VAL A 357 -17.19 17.31 0.32
N VAL A 358 -17.33 17.93 1.49
CA VAL A 358 -18.47 18.83 1.77
C VAL A 358 -18.31 20.19 1.08
N ASN A 359 -17.07 20.60 0.79
CA ASN A 359 -16.78 21.87 0.09
C ASN A 359 -16.90 21.75 -1.44
N GLU A 360 -16.52 20.61 -2.04
CA GLU A 360 -16.43 20.46 -3.51
C GLU A 360 -17.44 19.46 -4.13
N GLY A 361 -18.04 18.55 -3.36
CA GLY A 361 -18.69 17.35 -3.92
C GLY A 361 -20.20 17.45 -4.24
N GLY A 362 -20.58 17.05 -5.46
CA GLY A 362 -21.95 16.66 -5.81
C GLY A 362 -22.33 15.27 -5.25
N GLU A 363 -23.63 14.97 -5.13
CA GLU A 363 -24.11 13.75 -4.41
C GLU A 363 -23.61 12.41 -4.97
N GLN A 364 -23.42 12.28 -6.29
CA GLN A 364 -22.88 11.06 -6.89
C GLN A 364 -21.36 10.96 -6.77
N GLU A 365 -20.66 12.09 -7.00
CA GLU A 365 -19.20 12.18 -6.86
C GLU A 365 -18.75 11.94 -5.41
N LYS A 366 -19.55 12.40 -4.43
CA LYS A 366 -19.38 12.16 -3.00
C LYS A 366 -19.17 10.68 -2.65
N MET A 367 -19.94 9.77 -3.26
CA MET A 367 -19.85 8.34 -2.94
C MET A 367 -18.63 7.67 -3.61
N GLU A 368 -18.31 8.04 -4.85
CA GLU A 368 -17.05 7.63 -5.50
C GLU A 368 -15.84 8.13 -4.70
N LEU A 369 -15.82 9.40 -4.26
CA LEU A 369 -14.77 9.97 -3.40
C LEU A 369 -14.70 9.27 -2.04
N PHE A 370 -15.82 8.91 -1.43
CA PHE A 370 -15.85 8.17 -0.17
C PHE A 370 -15.26 6.76 -0.30
N VAL A 371 -15.67 5.99 -1.29
CA VAL A 371 -15.06 4.69 -1.58
C VAL A 371 -13.56 4.85 -1.84
N ASN A 372 -13.16 5.88 -2.60
CA ASN A 372 -11.74 6.14 -2.89
C ASN A 372 -10.90 6.46 -1.65
N PHE A 373 -11.47 7.16 -0.67
CA PHE A 373 -10.89 7.38 0.65
C PHE A 373 -10.80 6.09 1.46
N CYS A 374 -11.81 5.21 1.42
CA CYS A 374 -11.76 3.90 2.06
C CYS A 374 -10.60 3.05 1.51
N GLU A 375 -10.48 2.92 0.18
CA GLU A 375 -9.39 2.16 -0.45
C GLU A 375 -8.00 2.70 -0.09
N ASP A 376 -7.83 4.03 -0.06
CA ASP A 376 -6.56 4.66 0.34
C ASP A 376 -6.27 4.47 1.84
N THR A 377 -7.31 4.42 2.68
CA THR A 377 -7.19 4.17 4.12
C THR A 377 -6.78 2.73 4.40
N ILE A 378 -7.33 1.75 3.68
CA ILE A 378 -6.92 0.34 3.76
C ILE A 378 -5.43 0.19 3.44
N PHE A 379 -4.94 0.88 2.39
CA PHE A 379 -3.52 0.88 2.06
C PHE A 379 -2.65 1.56 3.14
N GLU A 380 -3.07 2.69 3.70
CA GLU A 380 -2.34 3.35 4.81
C GLU A 380 -2.33 2.50 6.09
N MET A 381 -3.42 1.77 6.39
CA MET A 381 -3.52 0.81 7.50
C MET A 381 -2.56 -0.38 7.31
N GLN A 382 -2.57 -1.00 6.13
CA GLN A 382 -1.68 -2.12 5.78
C GLN A 382 -0.19 -1.72 5.86
N LEU A 383 0.16 -0.53 5.35
CA LEU A 383 1.52 0.01 5.46
C LEU A 383 1.90 0.30 6.93
N ALA A 384 0.95 0.74 7.75
CA ALA A 384 1.17 0.99 9.17
C ALA A 384 1.38 -0.29 10.00
N SER A 385 0.81 -1.44 9.60
CA SER A 385 1.06 -2.73 10.27
C SER A 385 2.50 -3.19 10.02
N GLN A 386 2.93 -3.22 8.75
CA GLN A 386 4.27 -3.64 8.32
C GLN A 386 5.40 -2.82 8.98
N ILE A 387 5.17 -1.53 9.23
CA ILE A 387 6.11 -0.63 9.94
C ILE A 387 6.11 -0.87 11.47
N SER A 388 5.04 -1.46 12.03
CA SER A 388 4.88 -1.70 13.47
C SER A 388 5.37 -3.08 13.94
N GLU A 389 5.31 -4.10 13.10
CA GLU A 389 5.54 -5.52 13.45
C GLU A 389 7.01 -5.89 13.79
N SER A 390 7.96 -4.96 13.71
CA SER A 390 9.39 -5.25 13.92
C SER A 390 9.79 -5.58 15.37
N ASP A 391 8.92 -5.29 16.33
CA ASP A 391 9.25 -5.27 17.76
C ASP A 391 8.70 -6.48 18.54
N SER A 392 7.81 -7.29 17.95
CA SER A 392 7.23 -8.49 18.60
C SER A 392 8.20 -9.68 18.64
N ALA A 393 9.16 -9.74 17.72
CA ALA A 393 10.16 -10.81 17.61
C ALA A 393 11.32 -10.71 18.64
N ASP A 394 11.30 -9.70 19.52
CA ASP A 394 12.34 -9.45 20.53
C ASP A 394 11.77 -9.61 21.97
N ARG A 395 10.82 -10.54 22.18
CA ARG A 395 10.50 -11.10 23.50
C ARG A 395 11.54 -12.20 23.80
N PRO A 396 12.46 -12.03 24.78
CA PRO A 396 13.42 -13.08 25.11
C PRO A 396 12.70 -14.19 25.89
N GLU A 397 12.54 -15.35 25.26
CA GLU A 397 12.37 -16.60 26.02
C GLU A 397 13.64 -16.87 26.83
N GLU A 398 13.49 -17.40 28.04
CA GLU A 398 14.59 -17.55 28.99
C GLU A 398 15.45 -18.77 28.61
N GLU A 399 16.44 -18.58 27.72
CA GLU A 399 17.46 -19.61 27.43
C GLU A 399 18.25 -19.96 28.70
N GLU A 400 18.06 -21.18 29.22
CA GLU A 400 18.75 -21.71 30.39
C GLU A 400 20.30 -21.70 30.23
N GLU A 401 21.02 -21.34 31.30
CA GLU A 401 22.50 -21.32 31.30
C GLU A 401 23.08 -22.75 31.35
N ASP A 402 23.59 -23.26 30.21
CA ASP A 402 24.39 -24.49 30.16
C ASP A 402 25.89 -24.16 30.01
N GLU A 403 26.65 -24.23 31.11
CA GLU A 403 28.10 -24.03 31.14
C GLU A 403 28.85 -25.24 30.52
N ASP A 404 29.79 -25.02 29.59
CA ASP A 404 31.16 -25.53 29.84
C ASP A 404 32.29 -24.95 28.96
N SER A 405 33.45 -24.86 29.61
CA SER A 405 34.79 -25.07 29.07
C SER A 405 35.42 -23.99 28.17
N SER A 406 36.62 -23.59 28.59
CA SER A 406 37.56 -22.83 27.76
C SER A 406 38.82 -23.66 27.50
N TYR A 407 39.36 -23.58 26.29
CA TYR A 407 40.80 -23.75 26.10
C TYR A 407 41.33 -23.00 24.88
N THR A 408 42.44 -22.29 25.06
CA THR A 408 43.18 -21.62 23.99
C THR A 408 44.30 -22.54 23.50
N SER A 409 44.45 -22.70 22.19
CA SER A 409 45.73 -23.14 21.63
C SER A 409 46.01 -22.37 20.35
N GLU A 410 47.05 -21.55 20.39
CA GLU A 410 47.73 -21.02 19.21
C GLU A 410 48.74 -22.08 18.72
N ILE A 411 49.05 -22.08 17.44
CA ILE A 411 50.35 -22.45 16.83
C ILE A 411 50.29 -22.06 15.35
N GLU A 412 51.42 -21.60 14.82
CA GLU A 412 51.57 -21.03 13.49
C GLU A 412 51.81 -22.11 12.42
N GLY A 413 51.73 -21.72 11.15
CA GLY A 413 51.95 -22.60 10.00
C GLY A 413 51.67 -21.89 8.68
N GLU A 414 52.64 -21.10 8.22
CA GLU A 414 52.67 -20.57 6.86
C GLU A 414 53.19 -21.64 5.89
N GLU A 415 52.45 -21.93 4.82
CA GLU A 415 53.05 -22.29 3.51
C GLU A 415 52.21 -21.60 2.42
N GLU A 416 52.87 -20.86 1.54
CA GLU A 416 52.30 -20.37 0.28
C GLU A 416 52.50 -21.45 -0.80
N ASP A 417 51.50 -21.70 -1.66
CA ASP A 417 51.70 -22.44 -2.92
C ASP A 417 50.98 -21.68 -4.04
N ASP A 418 51.72 -20.79 -4.69
CA ASP A 418 51.22 -19.87 -5.71
C ASP A 418 51.27 -20.55 -7.09
N LYS A 419 50.11 -20.67 -7.76
CA LYS A 419 50.01 -21.19 -9.13
C LYS A 419 49.15 -20.28 -9.99
N SER A 420 49.82 -19.65 -10.95
CA SER A 420 49.25 -18.76 -11.94
C SER A 420 48.40 -19.49 -12.98
N LEU A 421 47.37 -18.79 -13.47
CA LEU A 421 46.66 -19.08 -14.71
C LEU A 421 46.24 -17.75 -15.35
N GLU A 422 46.03 -17.76 -16.67
CA GLU A 422 46.38 -16.61 -17.52
C GLU A 422 45.26 -15.60 -17.80
N SER A 423 45.67 -14.41 -18.25
CA SER A 423 44.97 -13.52 -19.20
C SER A 423 43.47 -13.24 -19.00
N ALA A 424 43.12 -12.54 -17.92
CA ALA A 424 41.90 -11.71 -17.84
C ALA A 424 42.22 -10.21 -17.98
N SER A 425 41.26 -9.41 -18.45
CA SER A 425 41.49 -7.99 -18.78
C SER A 425 41.80 -7.10 -17.56
N ALA A 426 42.36 -5.90 -17.80
CA ALA A 426 42.68 -4.93 -16.75
C ALA A 426 41.48 -4.58 -15.85
N PHE A 427 40.26 -4.60 -16.41
CA PHE A 427 39.01 -4.41 -15.65
C PHE A 427 38.77 -5.54 -14.65
N ALA A 428 39.01 -6.80 -15.04
CA ALA A 428 38.91 -7.95 -14.13
C ALA A 428 39.94 -7.87 -12.99
N MET A 429 41.16 -7.38 -13.26
CA MET A 429 42.16 -7.15 -12.21
C MET A 429 41.77 -6.02 -11.26
N ALA A 430 41.15 -4.93 -11.76
CA ALA A 430 40.62 -3.87 -10.91
C ALA A 430 39.51 -4.39 -9.98
N CYS A 431 38.52 -5.12 -10.53
CA CYS A 431 37.46 -5.75 -9.74
C CYS A 431 37.99 -6.77 -8.72
N ALA A 432 38.99 -7.59 -9.09
CA ALA A 432 39.64 -8.53 -8.18
C ALA A 432 40.42 -7.83 -7.05
N SER A 433 41.07 -6.71 -7.36
CA SER A 433 41.76 -5.86 -6.38
C SER A 433 40.78 -5.25 -5.37
N VAL A 434 39.69 -4.65 -5.86
CA VAL A 434 38.60 -4.11 -5.01
C VAL A 434 37.99 -5.22 -4.15
N LYS A 435 37.64 -6.38 -4.73
CA LYS A 435 37.10 -7.52 -3.99
C LYS A 435 38.04 -8.03 -2.90
N ARG A 436 39.35 -8.09 -3.16
CA ARG A 436 40.38 -8.49 -2.19
C ARG A 436 40.55 -7.45 -1.08
N ASN A 437 40.53 -6.16 -1.41
CA ASN A 437 40.61 -5.06 -0.43
C ASN A 437 39.37 -4.97 0.47
N VAL A 438 38.16 -5.09 -0.11
CA VAL A 438 36.90 -5.13 0.64
C VAL A 438 36.84 -6.37 1.54
N ALA A 439 37.26 -7.55 1.06
CA ALA A 439 37.34 -8.75 1.90
C ALA A 439 38.34 -8.60 3.06
N ASN A 440 39.47 -7.92 2.85
CA ASN A 440 40.44 -7.63 3.91
C ASN A 440 39.92 -6.59 4.92
N PHE A 441 39.15 -5.59 4.46
CA PHE A 441 38.48 -4.62 5.33
C PHE A 441 37.39 -5.30 6.18
N LEU A 442 36.52 -6.10 5.57
CA LEU A 442 35.46 -6.87 6.26
C LEU A 442 36.06 -7.86 7.27
N LYS A 443 37.13 -8.59 6.94
CA LYS A 443 37.85 -9.45 7.90
C LYS A 443 38.35 -8.66 9.12
N ARG A 444 38.87 -7.45 8.94
CA ARG A 444 39.27 -6.57 10.06
C ARG A 444 38.06 -6.07 10.86
N ALA A 445 36.96 -5.74 10.20
CA ALA A 445 35.71 -5.24 10.81
C ALA A 445 34.83 -6.32 11.46
N THR A 446 35.18 -7.61 11.36
CA THR A 446 34.38 -8.74 11.90
C THR A 446 33.93 -8.51 13.36
N LEU A 447 32.63 -8.68 13.62
CA LEU A 447 31.98 -8.37 14.90
C LEU A 447 32.62 -9.04 16.13
N LYS A 448 33.20 -10.24 15.98
CA LYS A 448 33.99 -10.93 17.02
C LYS A 448 35.23 -10.14 17.46
N ASN A 449 35.89 -9.39 16.56
CA ASN A 449 37.00 -8.50 16.93
C ASN A 449 36.52 -7.25 17.67
N LEU A 450 35.41 -6.62 17.25
CA LEU A 450 34.82 -5.49 18.00
C LEU A 450 34.45 -5.91 19.43
N ARG A 451 33.76 -7.06 19.61
CA ARG A 451 33.37 -7.56 20.94
C ARG A 451 34.59 -7.90 21.82
N LYS A 452 35.74 -8.23 21.22
CA LYS A 452 37.04 -8.46 21.91
C LYS A 452 37.77 -7.15 22.25
N GLN A 453 37.73 -6.15 21.35
CA GLN A 453 38.22 -4.79 21.56
C GLN A 453 37.45 -4.07 22.68
N TYR A 454 36.11 -4.13 22.68
CA TYR A 454 35.25 -3.49 23.67
C TYR A 454 35.54 -3.95 25.11
N ARG A 455 35.74 -5.26 25.32
CA ARG A 455 36.17 -5.82 26.63
C ARG A 455 37.57 -5.35 27.07
N LYS A 456 38.42 -4.93 26.12
CA LYS A 456 39.75 -4.34 26.35
C LYS A 456 39.64 -2.85 26.70
N VAL A 457 38.81 -2.10 25.95
CA VAL A 457 38.49 -0.69 26.18
C VAL A 457 37.93 -0.44 27.58
N LYS A 458 37.03 -1.30 28.08
CA LYS A 458 36.50 -1.23 29.47
C LYS A 458 37.57 -1.41 30.57
N LYS A 459 38.82 -1.71 30.22
CA LYS A 459 39.96 -1.87 31.15
C LYS A 459 41.13 -0.88 30.89
N MET A 460 41.00 0.05 29.95
CA MET A 460 42.05 1.02 29.62
C MET A 460 41.88 2.35 30.38
N THR A 461 42.99 3.05 30.62
CA THR A 461 42.95 4.38 31.24
C THR A 461 42.50 5.45 30.23
N VAL A 462 41.92 6.55 30.70
CA VAL A 462 41.40 7.64 29.83
C VAL A 462 42.47 8.19 28.86
N LYS A 463 43.74 8.23 29.29
CA LYS A 463 44.87 8.69 28.47
C LYS A 463 45.20 7.71 27.32
N GLU A 464 44.94 6.42 27.50
CA GLU A 464 45.05 5.40 26.45
C GLU A 464 43.82 5.42 25.54
N LEU A 465 42.61 5.59 26.11
CA LEU A 465 41.37 5.71 25.36
C LEU A 465 41.44 6.82 24.30
N VAL A 466 41.89 8.02 24.69
CA VAL A 466 42.11 9.15 23.78
C VAL A 466 43.14 8.81 22.68
N ARG A 467 44.22 8.10 23.04
CA ARG A 467 45.26 7.71 22.07
C ARG A 467 44.77 6.66 21.07
N VAL A 468 43.93 5.72 21.51
CA VAL A 468 43.27 4.73 20.66
C VAL A 468 42.22 5.41 19.77
N PHE A 469 41.47 6.37 20.30
CA PHE A 469 40.49 7.17 19.54
C PHE A 469 41.16 7.94 18.39
N PHE A 470 42.19 8.73 18.67
CA PHE A 470 42.94 9.44 17.62
C PHE A 470 43.62 8.48 16.63
N SER A 471 44.17 7.35 17.09
CA SER A 471 44.74 6.32 16.20
C SER A 471 43.70 5.67 15.29
N PHE A 472 42.50 5.40 15.80
CA PHE A 472 41.39 4.86 15.03
C PHE A 472 40.90 5.85 13.98
N PHE A 473 40.67 7.12 14.36
CA PHE A 473 40.29 8.17 13.41
C PHE A 473 41.38 8.45 12.36
N TRP A 474 42.66 8.41 12.74
CA TRP A 474 43.77 8.54 11.79
C TRP A 474 43.83 7.37 10.79
N MET A 475 43.69 6.13 11.27
CA MET A 475 43.68 4.96 10.39
C MET A 475 42.42 4.90 9.51
N MET A 476 41.28 5.36 10.00
CA MET A 476 40.05 5.54 9.21
C MET A 476 40.22 6.63 8.15
N PHE A 477 40.79 7.77 8.51
CA PHE A 477 41.07 8.88 7.59
C PHE A 477 42.03 8.45 6.48
N VAL A 478 43.16 7.84 6.81
CA VAL A 478 44.13 7.29 5.82
C VAL A 478 43.47 6.22 4.94
N GLY A 479 42.62 5.34 5.52
CA GLY A 479 41.87 4.34 4.76
C GLY A 479 40.88 4.94 3.77
N LEU A 480 40.13 5.97 4.18
CA LEU A 480 39.23 6.75 3.32
C LEU A 480 40.01 7.52 2.24
N PHE A 481 41.18 8.06 2.56
CA PHE A 481 42.04 8.77 1.62
C PHE A 481 42.63 7.82 0.55
N GLN A 482 43.04 6.61 0.93
CA GLN A 482 43.46 5.57 -0.01
C GLN A 482 42.30 5.00 -0.84
N LEU A 483 41.09 4.91 -0.26
CA LEU A 483 39.88 4.56 -1.02
C LEU A 483 39.55 5.65 -2.05
N PHE A 484 39.59 6.91 -1.65
CA PHE A 484 39.37 8.07 -2.52
C PHE A 484 40.39 8.13 -3.66
N PHE A 485 41.69 7.93 -3.39
CA PHE A 485 42.71 7.88 -4.44
C PHE A 485 42.63 6.64 -5.34
N THR A 486 42.14 5.49 -4.85
CA THR A 486 41.92 4.32 -5.73
C THR A 486 40.65 4.46 -6.58
N ILE A 487 39.62 5.14 -6.07
CA ILE A 487 38.44 5.54 -6.86
C ILE A 487 38.83 6.59 -7.92
N LEU A 488 39.54 7.65 -7.53
CA LEU A 488 40.05 8.67 -8.47
C LEU A 488 41.01 8.06 -9.51
N GLY A 489 41.92 7.17 -9.10
CA GLY A 489 42.82 6.47 -10.01
C GLY A 489 42.06 5.56 -10.99
N GLY A 490 41.00 4.87 -10.53
CA GLY A 490 40.11 4.09 -11.37
C GLY A 490 39.33 4.95 -12.36
N ILE A 491 38.73 6.06 -11.89
CA ILE A 491 38.04 7.05 -12.72
C ILE A 491 39.00 7.66 -13.75
N PHE A 492 40.24 8.00 -13.36
CA PHE A 492 41.26 8.51 -14.27
C PHE A 492 41.69 7.48 -15.31
N GLN A 493 41.85 6.20 -14.94
CA GLN A 493 42.13 5.12 -15.91
C GLN A 493 40.94 4.85 -16.84
N ILE A 494 39.69 4.98 -16.36
CA ILE A 494 38.50 4.89 -17.21
C ILE A 494 38.49 6.07 -18.19
N LEU A 495 38.59 7.31 -17.70
CA LEU A 495 38.65 8.53 -18.52
C LEU A 495 39.79 8.50 -19.53
N TRP A 496 40.99 8.05 -19.14
CA TRP A 496 42.14 7.95 -20.05
C TRP A 496 41.86 6.98 -21.21
N ASN A 497 41.25 5.83 -20.93
CA ASN A 497 40.83 4.87 -21.94
C ASN A 497 39.63 5.35 -22.77
N THR A 498 38.72 6.13 -22.19
CA THR A 498 37.55 6.70 -22.90
C THR A 498 37.92 7.89 -23.80
N VAL A 499 38.91 8.70 -23.42
CA VAL A 499 39.34 9.89 -24.16
C VAL A 499 40.34 9.55 -25.27
N PHE A 500 41.24 8.58 -25.08
CA PHE A 500 42.21 8.16 -26.09
C PHE A 500 41.87 6.83 -26.79
N GLY A 501 40.90 6.06 -26.30
CA GLY A 501 40.34 4.90 -26.99
C GLY A 501 39.25 5.31 -27.97
N GLY A 502 39.64 5.70 -29.20
CA GLY A 502 38.76 6.26 -30.24
C GLY A 502 37.74 5.28 -30.85
N GLY A 503 36.87 4.69 -30.04
CA GLY A 503 35.80 3.78 -30.47
C GLY A 503 34.37 4.26 -30.22
N LEU A 504 34.17 5.37 -29.49
CA LEU A 504 32.83 5.86 -29.09
C LEU A 504 32.38 7.17 -29.76
N VAL A 505 33.27 7.84 -30.52
CA VAL A 505 33.00 9.17 -31.09
C VAL A 505 32.01 9.11 -32.27
N GLU A 506 32.04 8.04 -33.08
CA GLU A 506 31.01 7.76 -34.10
C GLU A 506 29.64 7.40 -33.50
N GLY A 507 29.61 6.73 -32.34
CA GLY A 507 28.38 6.16 -31.77
C GLY A 507 27.47 7.19 -31.08
N ALA A 508 28.03 8.21 -30.45
CA ALA A 508 27.28 9.14 -29.58
C ALA A 508 26.48 10.22 -30.33
N LYS A 509 26.58 10.31 -31.67
CA LYS A 509 26.11 11.49 -32.43
C LYS A 509 24.63 11.47 -32.87
N ASN A 510 23.93 10.35 -32.66
CA ASN A 510 22.62 10.08 -33.28
C ASN A 510 21.43 9.89 -32.32
N ILE A 511 21.55 10.22 -31.03
CA ILE A 511 20.44 10.12 -30.06
C ILE A 511 19.95 11.51 -29.65
N ARG A 512 18.82 11.95 -30.20
CA ARG A 512 18.00 13.03 -29.63
C ARG A 512 16.85 12.42 -28.82
N VAL A 513 16.56 13.00 -27.66
CA VAL A 513 15.48 12.56 -26.75
C VAL A 513 14.11 12.49 -27.45
N THR A 514 13.87 13.37 -28.43
CA THR A 514 12.65 13.37 -29.27
C THR A 514 12.38 12.05 -30.00
N LYS A 515 13.39 11.19 -30.21
CA LYS A 515 13.20 9.90 -30.87
C LYS A 515 12.81 8.76 -29.92
N ILE A 516 12.96 8.94 -28.61
CA ILE A 516 12.49 7.97 -27.60
C ILE A 516 10.98 8.14 -27.34
N LEU A 517 10.45 9.35 -27.57
CA LEU A 517 9.02 9.66 -27.50
C LEU A 517 8.26 9.46 -28.83
N GLY A 518 8.98 9.34 -29.97
CA GLY A 518 8.39 9.35 -31.31
C GLY A 518 8.23 7.99 -32.01
N ASP A 519 8.79 6.91 -31.47
CA ASP A 519 8.69 5.54 -32.03
C ASP A 519 7.71 4.66 -31.21
N MET A 520 6.61 5.23 -30.70
CA MET A 520 5.48 4.52 -30.09
C MET A 520 4.33 4.42 -31.13
N PRO A 521 3.70 3.25 -31.35
CA PRO A 521 2.70 3.09 -32.41
C PRO A 521 1.45 3.94 -32.13
N ASP A 522 1.03 4.74 -33.14
CA ASP A 522 -0.13 5.62 -33.03
C ASP A 522 -1.45 4.84 -33.14
N PRO A 523 -2.30 4.80 -32.09
CA PRO A 523 -3.49 3.95 -32.06
C PRO A 523 -4.60 4.36 -33.05
N THR A 524 -4.53 5.55 -33.62
CA THR A 524 -5.64 6.17 -34.38
C THR A 524 -5.54 6.09 -35.91
N GLN A 525 -4.42 5.62 -36.50
CA GLN A 525 -4.13 5.86 -37.92
C GLN A 525 -4.24 4.65 -38.89
N PHE A 526 -5.15 3.70 -38.61
CA PHE A 526 -5.52 2.64 -39.58
C PHE A 526 -7.04 2.44 -39.62
N GLY A 527 -7.74 3.34 -40.31
CA GLY A 527 -9.19 3.27 -40.52
C GLY A 527 -9.58 2.24 -41.58
N ILE A 528 -10.46 1.32 -41.23
CA ILE A 528 -11.10 0.39 -42.19
C ILE A 528 -12.26 1.12 -42.88
N HIS A 529 -11.99 1.75 -44.02
CA HIS A 529 -13.01 2.08 -45.02
C HIS A 529 -12.38 2.47 -46.37
N ASP A 530 -11.98 1.48 -47.18
CA ASP A 530 -11.92 1.66 -48.63
C ASP A 530 -12.09 0.33 -49.37
N ASP A 531 -13.34 -0.04 -49.60
CA ASP A 531 -13.72 -0.93 -50.71
C ASP A 531 -15.21 -0.69 -51.05
N ALA A 532 -15.48 -0.30 -52.29
CA ALA A 532 -16.80 -0.08 -52.91
C ALA A 532 -17.85 0.81 -52.18
N VAL A 533 -17.88 2.11 -52.50
CA VAL A 533 -18.87 2.67 -53.45
C VAL A 533 -18.24 3.87 -54.19
N GLU A 534 -18.19 3.81 -55.53
CA GLU A 534 -17.82 4.95 -56.37
C GLU A 534 -19.06 5.51 -57.11
N ALA A 535 -18.99 6.81 -57.47
CA ALA A 535 -19.87 7.55 -58.40
C ALA A 535 -21.30 7.93 -57.96
N GLU A 536 -21.46 9.19 -57.50
CA GLU A 536 -22.28 10.18 -58.24
C GLU A 536 -21.78 11.64 -58.10
N ARG A 537 -21.43 12.22 -59.27
CA ARG A 537 -21.67 13.62 -59.71
C ARG A 537 -21.04 14.85 -58.99
N ALA A 538 -20.07 15.42 -59.72
CA ALA A 538 -20.13 16.77 -60.34
C ALA A 538 -19.78 18.05 -59.53
N GLU A 539 -18.49 18.37 -59.53
CA GLU A 539 -17.86 19.64 -59.97
C GLU A 539 -18.60 21.02 -59.95
N VAL A 540 -17.86 22.00 -59.41
CA VAL A 540 -17.72 23.42 -59.87
C VAL A 540 -18.89 24.39 -59.66
N THR A 541 -18.72 25.39 -58.77
CA THR A 541 -18.25 26.76 -59.17
C THR A 541 -17.67 27.54 -57.97
N ASP A 542 -16.59 28.31 -58.21
CA ASP A 542 -16.02 29.35 -57.33
C ASP A 542 -16.73 30.72 -57.60
N PRO A 543 -16.80 31.73 -56.71
CA PRO A 543 -15.63 32.59 -56.44
C PRO A 543 -15.53 33.25 -55.04
N GLY A 544 -14.31 33.58 -54.61
CA GLY A 544 -14.03 34.69 -53.68
C GLY A 544 -13.48 35.94 -54.41
N ILE A 545 -13.73 37.16 -53.89
CA ILE A 545 -13.00 38.41 -54.24
C ILE A 545 -13.39 39.62 -53.35
N THR A 546 -12.56 40.67 -53.33
CA THR A 546 -12.56 41.91 -52.49
C THR A 546 -12.13 41.70 -51.02
N THR A 547 -11.30 42.56 -50.41
CA THR A 547 -10.73 43.89 -50.79
C THR A 547 -9.23 43.88 -50.38
N GLU A 548 -8.23 44.38 -51.12
CA GLU A 548 -7.94 45.79 -51.49
C GLU A 548 -7.96 46.76 -50.28
N LEU A 549 -7.03 47.72 -50.06
CA LEU A 549 -5.94 48.26 -50.88
C LEU A 549 -4.84 48.96 -50.01
N VAL A 550 -3.56 48.69 -50.30
CA VAL A 550 -2.38 49.62 -50.47
C VAL A 550 -2.58 51.10 -50.02
N HIS A 551 -1.70 51.79 -49.25
CA HIS A 551 -0.23 51.97 -49.39
C HIS A 551 0.49 52.68 -48.19
N PHE A 552 1.85 52.72 -48.25
CA PHE A 552 2.92 53.52 -47.57
C PHE A 552 3.82 52.71 -46.59
N ILE A 553 5.13 52.46 -46.83
CA ILE A 553 6.32 53.32 -47.10
C ILE A 553 6.73 54.13 -45.86
N LYS A 554 7.97 54.11 -45.34
CA LYS A 554 9.30 53.49 -45.70
C LYS A 554 10.03 53.17 -44.36
N GLY A 555 11.12 52.42 -44.23
CA GLY A 555 12.07 51.80 -45.16
C GLY A 555 13.30 51.34 -44.35
N GLU A 556 14.53 51.26 -44.85
CA GLU A 556 15.00 51.32 -46.24
C GLU A 556 16.41 50.71 -46.35
N LYS A 557 16.52 49.51 -46.95
CA LYS A 557 17.60 48.95 -47.82
C LYS A 557 17.43 47.41 -47.83
N GLY A 558 17.88 46.66 -48.83
CA GLY A 558 18.60 47.02 -50.06
C GLY A 558 19.65 45.92 -50.33
N ASN A 559 19.30 44.88 -51.09
CA ASN A 559 19.45 44.79 -52.56
C ASN A 559 20.95 44.74 -52.97
N ALA A 560 21.41 43.86 -53.85
CA ALA A 560 20.76 43.09 -54.92
C ALA A 560 21.69 41.94 -55.38
N ASP A 561 21.38 41.01 -56.29
CA ASP A 561 20.15 40.40 -56.85
C ASP A 561 20.61 39.56 -58.09
N ILE A 562 19.79 38.65 -58.64
CA ILE A 562 19.91 38.10 -60.04
C ILE A 562 21.19 37.24 -60.34
N MET A 563 21.20 36.18 -61.16
CA MET A 563 20.19 35.48 -61.97
C MET A 563 20.45 33.97 -61.94
N SER A 564 19.42 33.15 -62.15
CA SER A 564 19.56 31.81 -62.72
C SER A 564 19.82 31.90 -64.24
N ASP A 565 20.76 31.14 -64.81
CA ASP A 565 20.45 30.16 -65.87
C ASP A 565 21.67 29.34 -66.39
N LEU A 566 21.35 28.41 -67.29
CA LEU A 566 22.16 27.95 -68.44
C LEU A 566 23.16 26.78 -68.24
N PHE A 567 22.81 25.65 -68.88
CA PHE A 567 23.67 24.49 -69.11
C PHE A 567 24.98 24.85 -69.84
N GLY A 568 26.13 24.41 -69.33
CA GLY A 568 27.45 24.52 -69.97
C GLY A 568 28.39 23.36 -69.63
N PHE A 569 29.08 22.79 -70.61
CA PHE A 569 29.87 21.56 -70.49
C PHE A 569 31.40 21.80 -70.64
N HIS A 570 32.19 20.81 -70.16
CA HIS A 570 33.66 20.68 -70.29
C HIS A 570 34.54 21.63 -69.42
N SER A 571 35.79 21.29 -69.05
CA SER A 571 36.74 20.32 -69.64
C SER A 571 37.76 19.67 -68.68
N LYS A 572 38.20 18.43 -69.00
CA LYS A 572 39.54 17.74 -68.87
C LYS A 572 40.54 18.25 -67.80
N LYS A 573 41.23 17.40 -67.02
CA LYS A 573 42.13 16.25 -67.32
C LYS A 573 42.27 15.36 -66.05
N GLU A 574 42.84 14.16 -65.97
CA GLU A 574 43.43 13.08 -66.81
C GLU A 574 43.30 11.81 -65.91
N GLY A 575 42.85 10.60 -66.27
CA GLY A 575 43.18 9.69 -67.38
C GLY A 575 43.76 8.38 -66.77
N GLY A 576 43.30 7.15 -67.06
CA GLY A 576 42.19 6.65 -67.91
C GLY A 576 42.18 5.10 -68.02
N VAL A 577 41.51 4.54 -69.05
CA VAL A 577 41.47 3.10 -69.48
C VAL A 577 40.56 2.18 -68.62
N LYS A 578 39.29 1.90 -69.01
CA LYS A 578 38.73 0.89 -69.98
C LYS A 578 38.78 -0.58 -69.50
N HIS A 579 37.80 -1.47 -69.69
CA HIS A 579 36.44 -1.53 -70.31
C HIS A 579 35.51 -2.36 -69.36
N GLY A 580 34.17 -2.51 -69.45
CA GLY A 580 33.15 -2.34 -70.53
C GLY A 580 32.94 -3.63 -71.37
N PRO A 581 31.77 -3.94 -71.99
CA PRO A 581 30.42 -3.33 -72.00
C PRO A 581 29.30 -4.33 -71.52
N GLU A 582 28.02 -4.35 -71.96
CA GLU A 582 26.83 -3.47 -71.75
C GLU A 582 25.49 -4.28 -72.01
N VAL A 583 24.30 -3.80 -71.56
CA VAL A 583 22.90 -4.23 -71.94
C VAL A 583 22.39 -5.62 -71.40
N GLY A 584 21.09 -5.88 -71.11
CA GLY A 584 19.87 -5.04 -70.99
C GLY A 584 18.57 -5.67 -71.55
N LEU A 585 17.39 -5.33 -70.96
CA LEU A 585 15.98 -5.66 -71.38
C LEU A 585 15.49 -7.14 -71.30
N GLY A 586 14.19 -7.33 -71.00
CA GLY A 586 13.46 -8.60 -71.12
C GLY A 586 12.32 -8.77 -70.09
N ASP A 587 11.20 -9.40 -70.48
CA ASP A 587 10.00 -9.62 -69.63
C ASP A 587 9.36 -11.01 -69.89
N LEU A 588 8.63 -11.50 -68.87
CA LEU A 588 7.65 -12.60 -68.85
C LEU A 588 8.08 -14.10 -69.04
N SER A 589 7.44 -14.95 -68.20
CA SER A 589 7.08 -16.38 -68.36
C SER A 589 8.03 -17.54 -67.98
N GLU A 590 7.52 -18.33 -67.01
CA GLU A 590 7.51 -19.80 -66.80
C GLU A 590 8.77 -20.72 -66.80
N ILE A 591 9.05 -21.23 -65.59
CA ILE A 591 9.22 -22.66 -65.21
C ILE A 591 10.50 -23.44 -65.64
N ILE A 592 11.11 -24.13 -64.65
CA ILE A 592 12.26 -25.06 -64.65
C ILE A 592 13.69 -24.47 -64.73
N GLY A 593 14.30 -24.26 -63.55
CA GLY A 593 15.49 -25.06 -63.21
C GLY A 593 16.78 -24.38 -62.74
N LYS A 594 17.22 -24.80 -61.54
CA LYS A 594 18.61 -24.91 -61.02
C LYS A 594 19.35 -23.71 -60.41
N ASP A 595 19.69 -23.93 -59.14
CA ASP A 595 21.04 -23.88 -58.56
C ASP A 595 21.82 -22.54 -58.53
N GLU A 596 21.51 -21.68 -57.55
CA GLU A 596 22.50 -20.78 -56.92
C GLU A 596 22.86 -21.25 -55.49
N PRO A 597 24.10 -21.02 -55.00
CA PRO A 597 24.57 -21.55 -53.72
C PRO A 597 24.33 -20.60 -52.52
N PRO A 598 23.82 -21.09 -51.37
CA PRO A 598 23.72 -20.29 -50.16
C PRO A 598 25.10 -20.09 -49.49
N THR A 599 25.31 -18.90 -48.93
CA THR A 599 26.56 -18.50 -48.27
C THR A 599 26.72 -19.07 -46.85
N LEU A 600 27.92 -18.91 -46.28
CA LEU A 600 28.54 -19.88 -45.37
C LEU A 600 27.94 -20.00 -43.95
N GLU A 601 27.15 -19.02 -43.49
CA GLU A 601 26.78 -18.90 -42.07
C GLU A 601 25.67 -19.86 -41.60
N SER A 602 24.79 -20.30 -42.50
CA SER A 602 23.72 -21.26 -42.14
C SER A 602 24.26 -22.64 -41.72
N THR A 603 25.46 -22.99 -42.23
CA THR A 603 26.07 -24.33 -42.13
C THR A 603 26.61 -24.65 -40.73
N VAL A 604 27.05 -23.64 -39.97
CA VAL A 604 27.61 -23.82 -38.62
C VAL A 604 26.51 -24.07 -37.58
N ARG A 605 25.38 -23.34 -37.67
CA ARG A 605 24.30 -23.39 -36.68
C ARG A 605 23.50 -24.71 -36.73
N LYS A 606 23.38 -25.34 -37.90
CA LYS A 606 22.79 -26.69 -38.03
C LYS A 606 23.69 -27.80 -37.47
N LYS A 607 25.01 -27.74 -37.67
CA LYS A 607 25.95 -28.77 -37.17
C LYS A 607 25.93 -28.94 -35.65
N ARG A 608 25.79 -27.84 -34.89
CA ARG A 608 25.71 -27.91 -33.41
C ARG A 608 24.43 -28.51 -32.85
N LYS A 609 23.31 -28.54 -33.60
CA LYS A 609 22.08 -29.23 -33.18
C LYS A 609 22.07 -30.72 -33.52
N ALA A 610 22.79 -31.16 -34.56
CA ALA A 610 22.86 -32.58 -34.94
C ALA A 610 23.53 -33.46 -33.86
N GLN A 611 24.72 -33.07 -33.41
CA GLN A 611 25.51 -33.87 -32.44
C GLN A 611 24.88 -33.97 -31.04
N ALA A 612 23.88 -33.15 -30.71
CA ALA A 612 23.14 -33.22 -29.45
C ALA A 612 22.00 -34.25 -29.45
N ALA A 613 21.58 -34.72 -30.63
CA ALA A 613 20.53 -35.74 -30.78
C ALA A 613 21.10 -37.16 -30.87
N GLU A 614 22.26 -37.33 -31.52
CA GLU A 614 22.89 -38.65 -31.79
C GLU A 614 23.35 -39.41 -30.53
N MET A 615 23.30 -38.80 -29.33
CA MET A 615 23.70 -39.44 -28.06
C MET A 615 22.52 -39.86 -27.16
N LYS A 616 21.26 -39.74 -27.65
CA LYS A 616 20.04 -40.10 -26.90
C LYS A 616 19.06 -41.03 -27.66
N ALA A 617 19.44 -41.54 -28.83
CA ALA A 617 18.60 -42.38 -29.67
C ALA A 617 19.34 -43.65 -30.15
N ALA A 618 20.00 -44.35 -29.21
CA ALA A 618 20.88 -45.49 -29.48
C ALA A 618 20.60 -46.74 -28.61
N ASP A 619 19.54 -46.71 -27.81
CA ASP A 619 19.01 -47.85 -27.04
C ASP A 619 17.48 -47.74 -26.98
N GLU A 620 16.78 -48.21 -28.02
CA GLU A 620 15.47 -48.91 -27.97
C GLU A 620 14.92 -49.19 -29.39
N SER A 621 14.17 -50.30 -29.51
CA SER A 621 13.56 -50.87 -30.74
C SER A 621 14.54 -51.37 -31.84
N GLU A 622 14.27 -52.45 -32.59
CA GLU A 622 13.65 -53.76 -32.28
C GLU A 622 14.01 -54.72 -33.46
N GLY A 623 14.18 -56.03 -33.24
CA GLY A 623 14.74 -56.93 -34.27
C GLY A 623 14.34 -58.41 -34.17
N LYS A 624 13.15 -58.73 -34.69
CA LYS A 624 12.45 -60.04 -34.65
C LYS A 624 13.12 -61.22 -35.42
N VAL A 625 12.72 -62.46 -35.05
CA VAL A 625 12.44 -63.65 -35.93
C VAL A 625 13.68 -64.38 -36.53
N GLU A 626 13.81 -65.72 -36.63
CA GLU A 626 12.95 -66.93 -36.36
C GLU A 626 13.81 -68.21 -36.03
N PRO A 627 13.38 -69.51 -36.07
CA PRO A 627 13.96 -70.59 -35.22
C PRO A 627 14.56 -71.81 -35.96
N GLU A 628 15.11 -72.79 -35.21
CA GLU A 628 14.81 -74.24 -35.30
C GLU A 628 15.65 -75.08 -34.30
N LYS A 629 14.99 -75.97 -33.53
CA LYS A 629 15.46 -77.29 -32.99
C LYS A 629 16.70 -77.30 -32.06
N ALA A 630 16.90 -78.26 -31.14
CA ALA A 630 16.20 -79.52 -30.82
C ALA A 630 16.34 -79.85 -29.30
N ASP A 631 15.53 -80.81 -28.81
CA ASP A 631 15.82 -81.82 -27.76
C ASP A 631 16.29 -81.39 -26.35
N THR A 632 15.92 -82.01 -25.21
CA THR A 632 14.89 -83.02 -24.82
C THR A 632 14.88 -83.08 -23.29
N GLU A 633 13.71 -83.34 -22.66
CA GLU A 633 13.56 -83.92 -21.29
C GLU A 633 14.17 -83.11 -20.11
N ASP A 634 13.73 -83.18 -18.84
CA ASP A 634 12.53 -83.74 -18.20
C ASP A 634 12.34 -83.01 -16.84
N GLY A 635 11.23 -83.24 -16.12
CA GLY A 635 11.15 -82.94 -14.68
C GLY A 635 9.89 -82.19 -14.23
N GLU A 636 8.92 -82.94 -13.71
CA GLU A 636 7.65 -82.44 -13.20
C GLU A 636 7.67 -82.15 -11.68
N LYS A 637 6.67 -81.38 -11.21
CA LYS A 637 5.98 -81.48 -9.89
C LYS A 637 6.55 -80.87 -8.58
N GLU A 638 5.61 -80.20 -7.89
CA GLU A 638 5.23 -80.32 -6.46
C GLU A 638 6.23 -79.95 -5.33
N ASP A 639 5.82 -79.40 -4.18
CA ASP A 639 4.64 -78.57 -3.80
C ASP A 639 4.89 -77.97 -2.38
N ALA A 640 3.91 -77.26 -1.82
CA ALA A 640 3.66 -77.09 -0.38
C ALA A 640 4.64 -76.26 0.49
N ALA A 641 4.31 -74.97 0.56
CA ALA A 641 3.93 -74.27 1.80
C ALA A 641 4.94 -73.92 2.92
N ARG A 642 4.77 -72.67 3.41
CA ARG A 642 5.23 -72.10 4.70
C ARG A 642 6.75 -72.02 4.94
N GLU A 643 7.31 -70.81 4.81
CA GLU A 643 7.68 -69.97 5.96
C GLU A 643 8.25 -68.62 5.49
N SER A 644 7.54 -67.51 5.78
CA SER A 644 8.03 -66.14 5.55
C SER A 644 7.93 -65.31 6.84
N GLU A 645 8.42 -65.90 7.94
CA GLU A 645 8.54 -65.22 9.25
C GLU A 645 9.92 -65.41 9.87
N GLN A 646 10.98 -65.49 9.05
CA GLN A 646 12.35 -65.63 9.55
C GLN A 646 13.43 -64.88 8.75
N ALA A 647 13.08 -63.73 8.18
CA ALA A 647 14.03 -62.77 7.58
C ALA A 647 14.31 -61.54 8.49
N LYS A 648 14.15 -61.69 9.82
CA LYS A 648 14.24 -60.58 10.81
C LYS A 648 15.29 -60.79 11.91
N ALA A 649 16.15 -61.80 11.79
CA ALA A 649 17.07 -62.25 12.84
C ALA A 649 18.50 -62.54 12.33
N LEU A 650 19.09 -61.60 11.58
CA LEU A 650 20.50 -61.49 11.19
C LEU A 650 20.62 -60.09 10.54
N TRP A 651 20.95 -59.02 11.25
CA TRP A 651 22.31 -58.69 11.71
C TRP A 651 22.27 -57.82 12.98
N ALA A 652 21.85 -58.38 14.12
CA ALA A 652 21.66 -57.62 15.35
C ALA A 652 22.11 -58.36 16.62
N GLU A 653 23.41 -58.63 16.77
CA GLU A 653 23.98 -58.79 18.12
C GLU A 653 25.43 -58.29 18.25
N ALA A 654 25.73 -57.75 19.44
CA ALA A 654 27.02 -57.36 20.04
C ALA A 654 28.25 -57.14 19.11
N THR A 655 28.87 -55.96 19.15
CA THR A 655 29.62 -55.56 20.36
C THR A 655 29.80 -54.04 20.52
N LYS A 656 29.87 -53.57 21.78
CA LYS A 656 29.95 -52.15 22.15
C LYS A 656 31.41 -51.62 22.20
N LYS A 657 31.53 -50.29 22.05
CA LYS A 657 32.68 -49.40 22.40
C LYS A 657 33.93 -49.43 21.50
N LYS A 658 34.12 -48.34 20.73
CA LYS A 658 35.30 -47.43 20.86
C LYS A 658 35.00 -46.03 20.29
N LYS A 659 35.41 -44.97 21.01
CA LYS A 659 35.32 -43.57 20.56
C LYS A 659 36.39 -43.26 19.50
N ARG A 660 36.06 -42.49 18.45
CA ARG A 660 36.80 -41.25 18.08
C ARG A 660 36.16 -40.46 16.92
N ARG A 661 36.18 -39.12 17.09
CA ARG A 661 36.06 -38.04 16.08
C ARG A 661 34.83 -38.02 15.15
N ARG A 662 33.86 -37.17 15.50
CA ARG A 662 33.04 -36.44 14.49
C ARG A 662 34.00 -35.63 13.59
N GLY A 663 33.77 -35.62 12.28
CA GLY A 663 34.30 -34.57 11.41
C GLY A 663 33.42 -33.33 11.48
N GLN A 664 34.00 -32.13 11.43
CA GLN A 664 33.22 -30.92 11.18
C GLN A 664 32.71 -30.93 9.74
N LYS A 665 31.41 -30.64 9.53
CA LYS A 665 30.97 -30.12 8.24
C LYS A 665 31.61 -28.75 8.07
N VAL A 666 32.43 -28.58 7.04
CA VAL A 666 32.86 -27.25 6.60
C VAL A 666 31.67 -26.65 5.87
N GLU A 667 31.04 -25.63 6.46
CA GLU A 667 30.07 -24.82 5.72
C GLU A 667 30.79 -24.09 4.58
N LYS A 668 30.16 -24.06 3.41
CA LYS A 668 30.72 -23.30 2.27
C LYS A 668 30.74 -21.80 2.63
N PRO A 669 31.82 -21.06 2.31
CA PRO A 669 31.89 -19.62 2.58
C PRO A 669 30.78 -18.83 1.84
N GLU A 670 30.22 -19.39 0.78
CA GLU A 670 29.06 -18.89 0.04
C GLU A 670 27.81 -18.77 0.93
N ALA A 671 27.54 -19.77 1.76
CA ALA A 671 26.39 -19.76 2.67
C ALA A 671 26.56 -18.73 3.79
N PHE A 672 27.79 -18.56 4.31
CA PHE A 672 28.09 -17.52 5.29
C PHE A 672 27.90 -16.11 4.69
N MET A 673 28.33 -15.88 3.45
CA MET A 673 28.12 -14.60 2.76
C MET A 673 26.64 -14.34 2.48
N ALA A 674 25.88 -15.34 2.02
CA ALA A 674 24.43 -15.23 1.80
C ALA A 674 23.68 -14.91 3.11
N ASN A 675 23.99 -15.61 4.20
CA ASN A 675 23.40 -15.35 5.52
C ASN A 675 23.81 -13.97 6.07
N PHE A 676 25.03 -13.50 5.79
CA PHE A 676 25.47 -12.14 6.15
C PHE A 676 24.72 -11.06 5.36
N PHE A 677 24.54 -11.23 4.04
CA PHE A 677 23.76 -10.29 3.23
C PHE A 677 22.28 -10.28 3.63
N LYS A 678 21.66 -11.45 3.85
CA LYS A 678 20.28 -11.53 4.36
C LYS A 678 20.14 -10.89 5.75
N GLY A 679 21.14 -11.06 6.63
CA GLY A 679 21.18 -10.37 7.93
C GLY A 679 21.35 -8.85 7.82
N LEU A 680 22.12 -8.38 6.83
CA LEU A 680 22.28 -6.95 6.51
C LEU A 680 20.97 -6.36 5.97
N GLU A 681 20.27 -7.09 5.11
CA GLU A 681 18.97 -6.73 4.53
C GLU A 681 17.88 -6.64 5.59
N ILE A 682 17.79 -7.61 6.50
CA ILE A 682 16.91 -7.57 7.68
C ILE A 682 17.24 -6.38 8.61
N TYR A 683 18.53 -6.07 8.79
CA TYR A 683 18.92 -4.89 9.57
C TYR A 683 18.56 -3.58 8.86
N GLN A 684 18.71 -3.54 7.53
CA GLN A 684 18.34 -2.39 6.70
C GLN A 684 16.83 -2.14 6.75
N THR A 685 15.98 -3.17 6.64
CA THR A 685 14.53 -3.02 6.76
C THR A 685 14.11 -2.62 8.17
N LYS A 686 14.60 -3.27 9.24
CA LYS A 686 14.33 -2.82 10.64
C LYS A 686 14.73 -1.35 10.85
N LEU A 687 15.89 -0.91 10.34
CA LEU A 687 16.31 0.50 10.40
C LEU A 687 15.36 1.43 9.64
N LEU A 688 14.94 1.03 8.44
CA LEU A 688 14.04 1.80 7.58
C LEU A 688 12.65 1.98 8.20
N HIS A 689 12.12 0.93 8.83
CA HIS A 689 10.84 0.96 9.54
C HIS A 689 10.93 1.87 10.78
N TYR A 690 12.05 1.81 11.53
CA TYR A 690 12.31 2.73 12.65
C TYR A 690 12.34 4.21 12.22
N LEU A 691 12.91 4.52 11.05
CA LEU A 691 12.92 5.87 10.49
C LEU A 691 11.52 6.33 10.05
N ALA A 692 10.76 5.46 9.37
CA ALA A 692 9.38 5.75 8.96
C ALA A 692 8.48 6.00 10.19
N ARG A 693 8.54 5.13 11.20
CA ARG A 693 7.78 5.25 12.47
C ARG A 693 8.03 6.57 13.20
N ASN A 694 9.25 7.12 13.09
CA ASN A 694 9.66 8.35 13.78
C ASN A 694 9.67 9.60 12.88
N PHE A 695 9.14 9.56 11.66
CA PHE A 695 9.24 10.65 10.68
C PHE A 695 8.85 12.04 11.23
N TYR A 696 7.69 12.15 11.91
CA TYR A 696 7.24 13.42 12.48
C TYR A 696 8.11 13.90 13.66
N ASN A 697 8.61 12.97 14.49
CA ASN A 697 9.55 13.27 15.57
C ASN A 697 10.88 13.80 15.01
N LEU A 698 11.36 13.23 13.91
CA LEU A 698 12.59 13.64 13.21
C LEU A 698 12.44 15.03 12.57
N ARG A 699 11.29 15.36 11.97
CA ARG A 699 11.00 16.72 11.48
C ARG A 699 10.93 17.75 12.61
N PHE A 700 10.27 17.41 13.73
CA PHE A 700 10.24 18.30 14.90
C PHE A 700 11.63 18.52 15.50
N LEU A 701 12.48 17.48 15.54
CA LEU A 701 13.88 17.60 15.94
C LEU A 701 14.69 18.46 14.96
N ALA A 702 14.48 18.33 13.65
CA ALA A 702 15.12 19.19 12.64
C ALA A 702 14.79 20.67 12.89
N LEU A 703 13.51 20.98 13.12
CA LEU A 703 13.04 22.33 13.43
C LEU A 703 13.67 22.88 14.72
N PHE A 704 13.74 22.08 15.79
CA PHE A 704 14.40 22.48 17.04
C PHE A 704 15.90 22.76 16.85
N VAL A 705 16.59 21.94 16.05
CA VAL A 705 18.01 22.17 15.70
C VAL A 705 18.17 23.43 14.85
N ALA A 706 17.24 23.72 13.91
CA ALA A 706 17.25 24.97 13.14
C ALA A 706 17.12 26.21 14.05
N PHE A 707 16.24 26.19 15.05
CA PHE A 707 16.17 27.25 16.08
C PHE A 707 17.50 27.41 16.83
N ALA A 708 18.12 26.30 17.26
CA ALA A 708 19.39 26.34 17.99
C ALA A 708 20.55 26.91 17.15
N ILE A 709 20.63 26.56 15.87
CA ILE A 709 21.61 27.12 14.92
C ILE A 709 21.36 28.63 14.78
N ASN A 710 20.14 29.04 14.45
CA ASN A 710 19.81 30.44 14.20
C ASN A 710 19.97 31.33 15.43
N PHE A 711 19.72 30.82 16.64
CA PHE A 711 20.02 31.54 17.87
C PHE A 711 21.52 31.83 18.03
N ILE A 712 22.40 30.92 17.59
CA ILE A 712 23.85 31.16 17.57
C ILE A 712 24.24 32.15 16.45
N LEU A 713 23.55 32.14 15.29
CA LEU A 713 23.82 33.08 14.20
C LEU A 713 23.65 34.55 14.61
N LEU A 714 22.82 34.85 15.62
CA LEU A 714 22.64 36.21 16.16
C LEU A 714 23.90 36.80 16.82
N PHE A 715 24.93 36.00 17.08
CA PHE A 715 26.22 36.46 17.63
C PHE A 715 27.31 36.70 16.57
N TYR A 716 26.97 36.61 15.28
CA TYR A 716 27.87 37.06 14.22
C TYR A 716 27.99 38.58 14.21
N LYS A 717 29.22 39.07 14.14
CA LYS A 717 29.54 40.48 13.95
C LYS A 717 30.40 40.67 12.70
N VAL A 718 30.11 41.75 11.97
CA VAL A 718 30.97 42.28 10.91
C VAL A 718 32.24 42.88 11.52
N THR A 719 33.40 42.40 11.08
CA THR A 719 34.71 42.94 11.44
C THR A 719 35.55 43.16 10.20
N GLU A 720 35.89 44.41 9.94
CA GLU A 720 36.94 44.84 9.04
C GLU A 720 38.26 44.81 9.83
N GLU A 721 39.13 43.82 9.59
CA GLU A 721 40.50 43.84 10.08
C GLU A 721 41.41 44.44 8.98
N PRO A 722 42.21 45.48 9.27
CA PRO A 722 43.13 46.05 8.29
C PRO A 722 44.28 45.08 8.00
N LEU A 723 44.72 45.03 6.74
CA LEU A 723 45.76 44.13 6.25
C LEU A 723 47.18 44.56 6.68
N GLU A 724 47.53 44.32 7.95
CA GLU A 724 48.91 44.25 8.42
C GLU A 724 49.21 42.82 8.96
N GLU A 725 50.46 42.37 8.84
CA GLU A 725 50.95 41.02 9.26
C GLU A 725 50.59 39.78 8.39
N ALA A 726 50.43 39.91 7.05
CA ALA A 726 50.15 38.76 6.15
C ALA A 726 50.97 38.67 4.83
N GLU A 727 52.13 39.33 4.71
CA GLU A 727 52.88 39.46 3.43
C GLU A 727 53.40 38.14 2.80
N ASP A 728 53.61 37.06 3.57
CA ASP A 728 54.35 35.86 3.11
C ASP A 728 53.53 34.87 2.24
N VAL A 729 52.24 35.13 1.95
CA VAL A 729 51.37 34.19 1.20
C VAL A 729 50.81 34.77 -0.12
N ALA A 730 50.75 36.10 -0.28
CA ALA A 730 50.12 36.74 -1.45
C ALA A 730 50.83 36.49 -2.79
N ASN A 731 52.14 36.20 -2.77
CA ASN A 731 53.03 36.15 -3.94
C ASN A 731 52.82 34.95 -4.90
N LEU A 732 51.69 34.24 -4.85
CA LEU A 732 51.40 33.09 -5.72
C LEU A 732 50.18 33.27 -6.65
N TRP A 733 49.37 34.33 -6.48
CA TRP A 733 48.11 34.50 -7.25
C TRP A 733 48.02 35.78 -8.10
N HIS A 734 48.84 36.81 -7.87
CA HIS A 734 48.87 38.02 -8.71
C HIS A 734 49.57 37.77 -10.06
N SER A 735 48.85 37.20 -11.03
CA SER A 735 49.34 37.05 -12.42
C SER A 735 48.27 37.23 -13.51
N PHE A 736 47.02 37.57 -13.18
CA PHE A 736 45.98 37.83 -14.18
C PHE A 736 45.05 38.99 -13.78
N ASN A 737 45.10 40.02 -14.63
CA ASN A 737 44.24 41.20 -14.75
C ASN A 737 44.35 42.29 -13.66
N ASP A 738 44.07 43.51 -14.12
CA ASP A 738 44.33 44.79 -13.47
C ASP A 738 43.01 45.51 -13.09
N GLU A 739 43.14 46.55 -12.26
CA GLU A 739 42.25 47.72 -12.13
C GLU A 739 40.72 47.47 -12.04
N GLU A 740 40.23 47.10 -10.85
CA GLU A 740 39.01 47.68 -10.24
C GLU A 740 39.01 47.45 -8.70
N GLU A 741 38.12 48.12 -7.97
CA GLU A 741 38.22 48.53 -6.55
C GLU A 741 38.61 47.45 -5.50
N GLU A 742 39.35 47.86 -4.46
CA GLU A 742 39.63 47.04 -3.26
C GLU A 742 38.38 46.91 -2.36
N GLU A 743 37.42 46.06 -2.74
CA GLU A 743 36.40 45.58 -1.80
C GLU A 743 37.07 44.79 -0.66
N ALA A 744 37.22 45.43 0.50
CA ALA A 744 37.74 44.78 1.70
C ALA A 744 36.88 43.55 2.07
N MET A 745 37.48 42.36 2.09
CA MET A 745 36.76 41.13 2.43
C MET A 745 36.22 41.18 3.85
N VAL A 746 34.92 41.44 3.99
CA VAL A 746 34.23 41.49 5.28
C VAL A 746 34.17 40.10 5.92
N PHE A 747 34.96 39.89 6.97
CA PHE A 747 34.93 38.65 7.74
C PHE A 747 33.84 38.70 8.81
N PHE A 748 32.92 37.74 8.75
CA PHE A 748 31.91 37.51 9.77
C PHE A 748 32.52 36.71 10.93
N VAL A 749 32.87 37.39 12.02
CA VAL A 749 33.46 36.77 13.22
C VAL A 749 32.36 36.54 14.26
N LEU A 750 32.32 35.34 14.83
CA LEU A 750 31.39 34.99 15.91
C LEU A 750 31.93 35.58 17.23
N GLN A 751 31.28 36.61 17.77
CA GLN A 751 31.80 37.35 18.92
C GLN A 751 31.44 36.65 20.24
N GLU A 752 32.45 36.10 20.94
CA GLU A 752 32.20 35.23 22.09
C GLU A 752 33.24 35.40 23.22
N SER A 753 32.79 35.26 24.47
CA SER A 753 33.66 35.19 25.66
C SER A 753 33.91 33.75 26.15
N THR A 754 33.21 32.78 25.57
CA THR A 754 33.13 31.39 26.07
C THR A 754 33.80 30.33 25.18
N GLY A 755 34.13 30.67 23.93
CA GLY A 755 34.94 29.86 23.01
C GLY A 755 34.36 28.51 22.57
N TYR A 756 33.08 28.22 22.85
CA TYR A 756 32.48 26.93 22.52
C TYR A 756 31.46 26.98 21.37
N MET A 757 30.83 28.13 21.07
CA MET A 757 29.76 28.12 20.06
C MET A 757 30.29 27.88 18.65
N ALA A 758 31.49 28.32 18.28
CA ALA A 758 32.01 28.07 16.93
C ALA A 758 32.20 26.57 16.60
N PRO A 759 32.77 25.72 17.48
CA PRO A 759 32.69 24.25 17.35
C PRO A 759 31.25 23.71 17.41
N THR A 760 30.40 24.20 18.32
CA THR A 760 29.01 23.72 18.47
C THR A 760 28.16 24.02 17.23
N LEU A 761 28.31 25.19 16.60
CA LEU A 761 27.62 25.59 15.37
C LEU A 761 27.96 24.63 14.22
N ARG A 762 29.23 24.31 14.03
CA ARG A 762 29.69 23.33 13.03
C ARG A 762 29.13 21.92 13.31
N ALA A 763 29.09 21.51 14.58
CA ALA A 763 28.49 20.23 14.96
C ALA A 763 26.98 20.20 14.71
N LEU A 764 26.24 21.24 15.10
CA LEU A 764 24.80 21.37 14.87
C LEU A 764 24.46 21.44 13.37
N ALA A 765 25.25 22.16 12.56
CA ALA A 765 25.09 22.22 11.12
C ALA A 765 25.20 20.83 10.46
N VAL A 766 26.22 20.04 10.81
CA VAL A 766 26.37 18.66 10.32
C VAL A 766 25.21 17.77 10.79
N ILE A 767 24.81 17.88 12.07
CA ILE A 767 23.66 17.15 12.63
C ILE A 767 22.36 17.50 11.87
N HIS A 768 22.13 18.79 11.58
CA HIS A 768 20.94 19.25 10.85
C HIS A 768 20.88 18.69 9.43
N THR A 769 21.99 18.73 8.68
CA THR A 769 22.06 18.15 7.33
C THR A 769 21.80 16.64 7.36
N VAL A 770 22.35 15.91 8.33
CA VAL A 770 22.08 14.47 8.53
C VAL A 770 20.60 14.22 8.83
N ILE A 771 19.97 14.99 9.73
CA ILE A 771 18.53 14.85 10.03
C ILE A 771 17.68 15.14 8.79
N SER A 772 17.99 16.19 8.02
CA SER A 772 17.23 16.50 6.79
C SER A 772 17.30 15.38 5.74
N LEU A 773 18.49 14.81 5.51
CA LEU A 773 18.65 13.65 4.62
C LEU A 773 17.87 12.43 5.12
N VAL A 774 17.90 12.18 6.43
CA VAL A 774 17.12 11.10 7.07
C VAL A 774 15.61 11.33 6.94
N CYS A 775 15.14 12.58 6.98
CA CYS A 775 13.72 12.91 6.75
C CYS A 775 13.29 12.61 5.30
N VAL A 776 14.14 12.87 4.29
CA VAL A 776 13.86 12.50 2.89
C VAL A 776 13.72 10.98 2.74
N VAL A 777 14.61 10.20 3.38
CA VAL A 777 14.53 8.73 3.37
C VAL A 777 13.26 8.24 4.09
N GLY A 778 12.94 8.80 5.27
CA GLY A 778 11.72 8.47 6.01
C GLY A 778 10.44 8.75 5.20
N TYR A 779 10.39 9.87 4.48
CA TYR A 779 9.27 10.22 3.59
C TYR A 779 9.14 9.26 2.41
N TYR A 780 10.26 8.89 1.78
CA TYR A 780 10.30 7.92 0.68
C TYR A 780 9.79 6.53 1.08
N CYS A 781 9.84 6.18 2.37
CA CYS A 781 9.34 4.90 2.87
C CYS A 781 7.93 4.98 3.47
N LEU A 782 7.52 6.13 4.02
CA LEU A 782 6.21 6.28 4.66
C LEU A 782 5.11 6.79 3.72
N LYS A 783 5.41 7.71 2.79
CA LYS A 783 4.39 8.43 2.01
C LYS A 783 4.49 8.25 0.50
N VAL A 784 5.69 8.07 -0.06
CA VAL A 784 5.83 7.74 -1.49
C VAL A 784 5.08 6.46 -1.91
N PRO A 785 5.01 5.36 -1.12
CA PRO A 785 4.20 4.20 -1.49
C PRO A 785 2.72 4.55 -1.68
N LEU A 786 2.15 5.39 -0.81
CA LEU A 786 0.75 5.84 -0.90
C LEU A 786 0.52 6.77 -2.11
N VAL A 787 1.46 7.66 -2.43
CA VAL A 787 1.38 8.52 -3.62
C VAL A 787 1.42 7.69 -4.91
N VAL A 788 2.28 6.68 -4.97
CA VAL A 788 2.37 5.78 -6.15
C VAL A 788 1.16 4.85 -6.23
N PHE A 789 0.66 4.33 -5.10
CA PHE A 789 -0.60 3.56 -5.05
C PHE A 789 -1.78 4.37 -5.62
N LYS A 790 -1.96 5.62 -5.16
CA LYS A 790 -3.00 6.53 -5.69
C LYS A 790 -2.89 6.72 -7.21
N ARG A 791 -1.67 6.85 -7.77
CA ARG A 791 -1.49 7.02 -9.22
C ARG A 791 -1.66 5.72 -10.01
N GLU A 792 -1.15 4.57 -9.54
CA GLU A 792 -1.41 3.28 -10.18
C GLU A 792 -2.91 2.95 -10.18
N LYS A 793 -3.63 3.25 -9.09
CA LYS A 793 -5.10 3.14 -8.98
C LYS A 793 -5.82 3.99 -10.02
N GLU A 794 -5.43 5.25 -10.17
CA GLU A 794 -6.00 6.16 -11.17
C GLU A 794 -5.79 5.65 -12.60
N ILE A 795 -4.59 5.17 -12.93
CA ILE A 795 -4.26 4.62 -14.26
C ILE A 795 -5.02 3.32 -14.53
N ALA A 796 -5.05 2.40 -13.56
CA ALA A 796 -5.76 1.12 -13.67
C ALA A 796 -7.24 1.33 -14.02
N ARG A 797 -7.91 2.27 -13.33
CA ARG A 797 -9.32 2.60 -13.58
C ARG A 797 -9.53 3.31 -14.91
N LYS A 798 -8.66 4.26 -15.29
CA LYS A 798 -8.74 4.95 -16.59
C LYS A 798 -8.57 4.00 -17.77
N LEU A 799 -7.76 2.95 -17.62
CA LEU A 799 -7.65 1.85 -18.59
C LEU A 799 -8.89 0.94 -18.60
N GLU A 800 -9.39 0.56 -17.42
CA GLU A 800 -10.46 -0.44 -17.29
C GLU A 800 -11.85 0.13 -17.58
N PHE A 801 -12.20 1.30 -17.04
CA PHE A 801 -13.54 1.87 -17.10
C PHE A 801 -13.71 2.87 -18.25
N ASP A 802 -12.84 3.88 -18.32
CA ASP A 802 -12.93 4.95 -19.33
C ASP A 802 -12.40 4.52 -20.71
N GLY A 803 -11.47 3.55 -20.73
CA GLY A 803 -10.80 3.10 -21.95
C GLY A 803 -9.70 4.06 -22.45
N LEU A 804 -9.29 5.03 -21.63
CA LEU A 804 -8.21 5.97 -21.94
C LEU A 804 -6.95 5.20 -22.38
N TYR A 805 -6.19 5.77 -23.32
CA TYR A 805 -5.07 5.13 -24.04
C TYR A 805 -5.46 4.01 -25.04
N ILE A 806 -6.72 3.54 -25.05
CA ILE A 806 -7.22 2.48 -25.94
C ILE A 806 -8.25 3.03 -26.92
N THR A 807 -9.28 3.72 -26.40
CA THR A 807 -10.38 4.34 -27.16
C THR A 807 -10.05 5.79 -27.53
N GLU A 808 -9.44 6.53 -26.60
CA GLU A 808 -9.11 7.95 -26.70
C GLU A 808 -7.67 8.23 -26.23
N GLN A 809 -7.00 9.19 -26.84
CA GLN A 809 -5.68 9.66 -26.38
C GLN A 809 -5.84 10.80 -25.37
N PRO A 810 -5.04 10.87 -24.28
CA PRO A 810 -5.02 12.03 -23.41
C PRO A 810 -4.64 13.30 -24.17
N SER A 811 -5.15 14.45 -23.72
CA SER A 811 -4.84 15.77 -24.31
C SER A 811 -3.36 16.12 -24.21
N GLU A 812 -2.85 16.94 -25.13
CA GLU A 812 -1.46 17.39 -25.11
C GLU A 812 -1.14 18.23 -23.86
N ASP A 813 -2.13 18.91 -23.29
CA ASP A 813 -2.01 19.70 -22.06
C ASP A 813 -1.90 18.85 -20.77
N ASP A 814 -2.41 17.61 -20.75
CA ASP A 814 -2.24 16.73 -19.57
C ASP A 814 -0.87 16.04 -19.55
N ILE A 815 0.13 16.80 -19.10
CA ILE A 815 1.50 16.32 -18.87
C ILE A 815 1.52 15.05 -17.99
N LYS A 816 0.58 14.87 -17.05
CA LYS A 816 0.54 13.68 -16.19
C LYS A 816 0.06 12.46 -16.96
N GLY A 817 -1.01 12.59 -17.73
CA GLY A 817 -1.51 11.54 -18.63
C GLY A 817 -0.49 11.15 -19.70
N GLN A 818 0.21 12.11 -20.31
CA GLN A 818 1.30 11.78 -21.25
C GLN A 818 2.46 11.04 -20.58
N TRP A 819 2.79 11.33 -19.31
CA TRP A 819 3.84 10.62 -18.56
C TRP A 819 3.51 9.15 -18.29
N ASP A 820 2.24 8.83 -18.03
CA ASP A 820 1.80 7.46 -17.72
C ASP A 820 1.88 6.51 -18.93
N ARG A 821 1.93 7.04 -20.17
CA ARG A 821 2.23 6.24 -21.38
C ARG A 821 3.52 5.41 -21.23
N LEU A 822 4.47 5.88 -20.42
CA LEU A 822 5.71 5.16 -20.09
C LEU A 822 5.47 3.89 -19.26
N VAL A 823 4.48 3.85 -18.37
CA VAL A 823 4.29 2.76 -17.39
C VAL A 823 3.39 1.62 -17.90
N ILE A 824 2.41 1.94 -18.75
CA ILE A 824 1.40 0.98 -19.23
C ILE A 824 2.04 -0.25 -19.89
N ASN A 825 3.09 -0.02 -20.67
CA ASN A 825 3.86 -1.06 -21.40
C ASN A 825 4.88 -1.82 -20.53
N THR A 826 4.97 -1.56 -19.23
CA THR A 826 5.99 -2.18 -18.36
C THR A 826 5.47 -3.50 -17.78
N PRO A 827 6.27 -4.58 -17.74
CA PRO A 827 5.84 -5.86 -17.16
C PRO A 827 5.59 -5.76 -15.66
N SER A 828 6.19 -4.78 -14.98
CA SER A 828 6.00 -4.53 -13.55
C SER A 828 4.65 -3.89 -13.19
N PHE A 829 3.91 -3.33 -14.16
CA PHE A 829 2.66 -2.61 -13.88
C PHE A 829 1.44 -3.56 -13.85
N PRO A 830 0.59 -3.52 -12.81
CA PRO A 830 0.72 -2.75 -11.56
C PRO A 830 1.50 -3.52 -10.47
N ASN A 831 2.19 -2.79 -9.59
CA ASN A 831 3.05 -3.38 -8.55
C ASN A 831 2.54 -3.13 -7.12
N ASN A 832 2.17 -1.89 -6.79
CA ASN A 832 1.71 -1.49 -5.45
C ASN A 832 0.17 -1.49 -5.37
N TYR A 833 -0.53 -1.26 -6.49
CA TYR A 833 -1.98 -1.44 -6.58
C TYR A 833 -2.37 -2.93 -6.44
N TRP A 834 -3.55 -3.19 -5.87
CA TRP A 834 -3.94 -4.54 -5.43
C TRP A 834 -4.26 -5.52 -6.57
N ASP A 835 -4.79 -5.02 -7.69
CA ASP A 835 -5.31 -5.84 -8.78
C ASP A 835 -4.24 -6.02 -9.84
N LYS A 836 -3.49 -7.11 -9.69
CA LYS A 836 -2.44 -7.54 -10.61
C LYS A 836 -2.98 -8.12 -11.92
N PHE A 837 -4.29 -8.21 -12.08
CA PHE A 837 -4.97 -8.77 -13.24
C PHE A 837 -5.66 -7.73 -14.13
N VAL A 838 -5.60 -6.43 -13.80
CA VAL A 838 -6.18 -5.33 -14.61
C VAL A 838 -5.87 -5.45 -16.11
N LYS A 839 -4.63 -5.81 -16.50
CA LYS A 839 -4.26 -6.00 -17.91
C LYS A 839 -5.07 -7.11 -18.61
N ARG A 840 -5.45 -8.17 -17.88
CA ARG A 840 -6.32 -9.25 -18.41
C ARG A 840 -7.76 -8.78 -18.50
N LYS A 841 -8.27 -8.05 -17.52
CA LYS A 841 -9.62 -7.47 -17.57
C LYS A 841 -9.79 -6.50 -18.74
N VAL A 842 -8.80 -5.64 -18.97
CA VAL A 842 -8.73 -4.71 -20.11
C VAL A 842 -8.76 -5.46 -21.45
N ILE A 843 -7.99 -6.56 -21.59
CA ILE A 843 -8.05 -7.42 -22.79
C ILE A 843 -9.44 -8.06 -22.94
N ASN A 844 -10.02 -8.60 -21.87
CA ASN A 844 -11.35 -9.23 -21.93
C ASN A 844 -12.48 -8.22 -22.26
N LYS A 845 -12.34 -6.95 -21.87
CA LYS A 845 -13.36 -5.90 -22.10
C LYS A 845 -13.26 -5.23 -23.47
N TYR A 846 -12.04 -5.00 -23.97
CA TYR A 846 -11.80 -4.22 -25.21
C TYR A 846 -11.19 -5.04 -26.36
N GLY A 847 -10.70 -6.26 -26.09
CA GLY A 847 -10.01 -7.11 -27.06
C GLY A 847 -10.89 -7.54 -28.25
N ASP A 848 -12.17 -7.80 -28.01
CA ASP A 848 -13.14 -8.15 -29.06
C ASP A 848 -13.46 -6.97 -30.00
N LEU A 849 -13.29 -5.72 -29.53
CA LEU A 849 -13.60 -4.50 -30.28
C LEU A 849 -12.40 -3.96 -31.05
N TYR A 850 -11.19 -4.01 -30.47
CA TYR A 850 -9.98 -3.38 -31.04
C TYR A 850 -8.84 -4.36 -31.37
N GLY A 851 -9.06 -5.66 -31.14
CA GLY A 851 -8.10 -6.74 -31.37
C GLY A 851 -7.25 -7.05 -30.14
N ALA A 852 -7.43 -8.24 -29.55
CA ALA A 852 -6.72 -8.68 -28.35
C ALA A 852 -5.18 -8.63 -28.49
N GLU A 853 -4.61 -9.03 -29.64
CA GLU A 853 -3.17 -8.92 -29.90
C GLU A 853 -2.65 -7.47 -29.82
N ARG A 854 -3.43 -6.51 -30.32
CA ARG A 854 -3.07 -5.08 -30.36
C ARG A 854 -3.05 -4.47 -28.95
N ILE A 855 -4.04 -4.83 -28.14
CA ILE A 855 -4.11 -4.40 -26.74
C ILE A 855 -3.01 -5.09 -25.91
N ALA A 856 -2.71 -6.36 -26.16
CA ALA A 856 -1.60 -7.04 -25.50
C ALA A 856 -0.25 -6.38 -25.80
N GLU A 857 0.02 -5.98 -27.05
CA GLU A 857 1.23 -5.24 -27.43
C GLU A 857 1.30 -3.87 -26.74
N LEU A 858 0.20 -3.11 -26.70
CA LEU A 858 0.11 -1.82 -25.98
C LEU A 858 0.39 -1.97 -24.47
N LEU A 859 -0.14 -3.03 -23.86
CA LEU A 859 0.04 -3.36 -22.43
C LEU A 859 1.39 -4.05 -22.14
N GLY A 860 2.24 -4.26 -23.14
CA GLY A 860 3.56 -4.90 -22.97
C GLY A 860 3.50 -6.37 -22.54
N LEU A 861 2.49 -7.11 -23.01
CA LEU A 861 2.33 -8.54 -22.76
C LEU A 861 2.85 -9.36 -23.95
N ASP A 862 3.71 -10.35 -23.68
CA ASP A 862 4.19 -11.30 -24.68
C ASP A 862 3.04 -12.11 -25.30
N LYS A 863 3.16 -12.48 -26.58
CA LYS A 863 2.12 -13.26 -27.28
C LYS A 863 1.81 -14.61 -26.60
N ASN A 864 2.79 -15.21 -25.92
CA ASN A 864 2.59 -16.45 -25.15
C ASN A 864 1.66 -16.26 -23.93
N ALA A 865 1.46 -15.03 -23.44
CA ALA A 865 0.54 -14.74 -22.34
C ALA A 865 -0.94 -14.74 -22.77
N LEU A 866 -1.22 -14.75 -24.09
CA LEU A 866 -2.56 -14.86 -24.67
C LEU A 866 -3.08 -16.32 -24.73
N ASP A 867 -2.20 -17.33 -24.65
CA ASP A 867 -2.57 -18.74 -24.75
C ASP A 867 -3.20 -19.32 -23.46
N PHE A 868 -3.35 -18.52 -22.41
CA PHE A 868 -3.93 -18.86 -21.08
C PHE A 868 -3.30 -20.06 -20.33
N SER A 869 -2.35 -20.79 -20.91
CA SER A 869 -1.65 -21.90 -20.26
C SER A 869 -0.88 -21.45 -19.02
N PRO A 870 -0.84 -22.25 -17.93
CA PRO A 870 -0.09 -21.90 -16.73
C PRO A 870 1.40 -21.79 -17.05
N VAL A 871 2.00 -20.64 -16.73
CA VAL A 871 3.45 -20.43 -16.85
C VAL A 871 4.15 -21.30 -15.81
N GLU A 872 4.93 -22.30 -16.26
CA GLU A 872 5.77 -23.08 -15.35
C GLU A 872 6.73 -22.15 -14.61
N GLU A 873 6.77 -22.24 -13.27
CA GLU A 873 7.71 -21.45 -12.47
C GLU A 873 9.16 -21.86 -12.78
N THR A 874 9.82 -21.11 -13.67
CA THR A 874 11.25 -21.25 -13.91
C THR A 874 12.02 -20.81 -12.67
N LYS A 875 12.42 -21.80 -11.86
CA LYS A 875 13.19 -21.62 -10.62
C LYS A 875 14.32 -20.62 -10.82
N ALA A 876 14.30 -19.53 -10.04
CA ALA A 876 15.27 -18.45 -10.16
C ALA A 876 16.71 -18.96 -10.00
N GLU A 877 17.49 -18.92 -11.07
CA GLU A 877 18.92 -19.25 -11.02
C GLU A 877 19.70 -18.20 -10.21
N ALA A 878 20.77 -18.65 -9.54
CA ALA A 878 21.44 -17.86 -8.51
C ALA A 878 22.00 -16.52 -9.04
N ALA A 879 21.46 -15.41 -8.50
CA ALA A 879 21.73 -14.08 -9.01
C ALA A 879 23.19 -13.64 -8.84
N SER A 880 23.88 -13.46 -9.97
CA SER A 880 25.03 -12.54 -10.06
C SER A 880 24.53 -11.10 -9.99
N LEU A 881 25.26 -10.20 -9.30
CA LEU A 881 24.90 -8.78 -9.17
C LEU A 881 24.66 -8.08 -10.53
N VAL A 882 25.35 -8.50 -11.58
CA VAL A 882 25.13 -7.96 -12.95
C VAL A 882 23.80 -8.46 -13.53
N SER A 883 23.44 -9.72 -13.27
CA SER A 883 22.14 -10.27 -13.66
C SER A 883 21.00 -9.54 -12.95
N TRP A 884 21.15 -9.34 -11.64
CA TRP A 884 20.19 -8.64 -10.79
C TRP A 884 19.97 -7.18 -11.23
N LEU A 885 21.03 -6.46 -11.61
CA LEU A 885 20.90 -5.10 -12.18
C LEU A 885 20.26 -5.09 -13.58
N SER A 886 20.41 -6.16 -14.37
CA SER A 886 19.75 -6.28 -15.68
C SER A 886 18.30 -6.79 -15.63
N SER A 887 17.87 -7.38 -14.51
CA SER A 887 16.49 -7.85 -14.30
C SER A 887 15.55 -6.79 -13.69
N ILE A 888 16.02 -5.55 -13.51
CA ILE A 888 15.25 -4.44 -12.93
C ILE A 888 14.59 -3.61 -14.04
N ASP A 889 13.29 -3.36 -13.89
CA ASP A 889 12.46 -2.62 -14.84
C ASP A 889 12.75 -1.10 -14.80
N MET A 890 13.76 -0.69 -15.56
CA MET A 890 14.20 0.70 -15.62
C MET A 890 13.10 1.66 -16.10
N LYS A 891 12.15 1.23 -16.94
CA LYS A 891 11.03 2.07 -17.38
C LYS A 891 10.10 2.40 -16.21
N TYR A 892 9.68 1.37 -15.47
CA TYR A 892 8.83 1.54 -14.28
C TYR A 892 9.52 2.40 -13.21
N HIS A 893 10.82 2.22 -13.00
CA HIS A 893 11.58 3.06 -12.06
C HIS A 893 11.74 4.52 -12.51
N ILE A 894 11.92 4.80 -13.82
CA ILE A 894 11.92 6.17 -14.35
C ILE A 894 10.55 6.83 -14.16
N TRP A 895 9.46 6.13 -14.50
CA TRP A 895 8.09 6.64 -14.30
C TRP A 895 7.84 6.97 -12.82
N LYS A 896 8.14 6.03 -11.91
CA LYS A 896 7.99 6.21 -10.45
C LYS A 896 8.81 7.38 -9.92
N LEU A 897 10.03 7.58 -10.43
CA LEU A 897 10.87 8.72 -10.06
C LEU A 897 10.26 10.05 -10.53
N GLY A 898 9.65 10.08 -11.72
CA GLY A 898 8.87 11.22 -12.20
C GLY A 898 7.69 11.55 -11.28
N VAL A 899 6.88 10.54 -10.91
CA VAL A 899 5.77 10.72 -9.95
C VAL A 899 6.26 11.31 -8.62
N VAL A 900 7.37 10.81 -8.07
CA VAL A 900 7.99 11.32 -6.84
C VAL A 900 8.46 12.78 -6.99
N PHE A 901 9.01 13.17 -8.13
CA PHE A 901 9.38 14.58 -8.38
C PHE A 901 8.19 15.49 -8.70
N THR A 902 7.00 14.96 -9.01
CA THR A 902 5.76 15.77 -9.12
C THR A 902 5.04 16.01 -7.79
N ASP A 903 5.45 15.36 -6.70
CA ASP A 903 4.90 15.62 -5.37
C ASP A 903 5.53 16.88 -4.74
N ASN A 904 4.68 17.89 -4.51
CA ASN A 904 5.04 19.13 -3.83
C ASN A 904 5.66 18.89 -2.44
N SER A 905 5.25 17.84 -1.71
CA SER A 905 5.76 17.54 -0.37
C SER A 905 7.18 16.98 -0.42
N PHE A 906 7.47 16.08 -1.35
CA PHE A 906 8.83 15.60 -1.64
C PHE A 906 9.73 16.72 -2.15
N LEU A 907 9.27 17.56 -3.09
CA LEU A 907 10.02 18.73 -3.57
C LEU A 907 10.39 19.68 -2.43
N TYR A 908 9.46 19.94 -1.50
CA TYR A 908 9.73 20.76 -0.32
C TYR A 908 10.85 20.16 0.57
N LEU A 909 10.79 18.85 0.84
CA LEU A 909 11.81 18.14 1.65
C LEU A 909 13.17 18.06 0.93
N ALA A 910 13.18 17.92 -0.39
CA ALA A 910 14.38 17.97 -1.20
C ALA A 910 15.02 19.37 -1.14
N TRP A 911 14.23 20.43 -1.33
CA TRP A 911 14.70 21.83 -1.23
C TRP A 911 15.23 22.18 0.16
N TYR A 912 14.54 21.76 1.23
CA TYR A 912 15.00 21.87 2.62
C TYR A 912 16.39 21.23 2.80
N THR A 913 16.59 20.04 2.23
CA THR A 913 17.88 19.32 2.27
C THR A 913 18.96 20.01 1.43
N THR A 914 18.61 20.57 0.26
CA THR A 914 19.54 21.41 -0.54
C THR A 914 19.99 22.63 0.25
N MET A 915 19.09 23.34 0.94
CA MET A 915 19.45 24.44 1.84
C MET A 915 20.34 23.98 3.00
N SER A 916 20.13 22.77 3.53
CA SER A 916 21.01 22.17 4.56
C SER A 916 22.42 21.84 4.04
N ILE A 917 22.61 21.75 2.73
CA ILE A 917 23.93 21.57 2.09
C ILE A 917 24.57 22.94 1.81
N LEU A 918 23.79 23.90 1.30
CA LEU A 918 24.23 25.29 1.10
C LEU A 918 24.66 25.96 2.42
N GLY A 919 24.04 25.58 3.55
CA GLY A 919 24.43 25.98 4.90
C GLY A 919 25.89 25.70 5.26
N HIS A 920 26.56 24.73 4.63
CA HIS A 920 28.01 24.48 4.85
C HIS A 920 28.93 25.39 4.02
N TYR A 921 28.42 26.02 2.97
CA TYR A 921 29.13 27.06 2.23
C TYR A 921 28.96 28.44 2.90
N ASN A 922 27.74 28.75 3.37
CA ASN A 922 27.46 29.94 4.15
C ASN A 922 26.39 29.62 5.22
N ASN A 923 26.75 29.80 6.49
CA ASN A 923 25.89 29.49 7.63
C ASN A 923 24.55 30.26 7.61
N PHE A 924 24.46 31.42 6.94
CA PHE A 924 23.21 32.18 6.84
C PHE A 924 22.10 31.46 6.07
N PHE A 925 22.40 30.46 5.22
CA PHE A 925 21.35 29.64 4.60
C PHE A 925 20.53 28.84 5.62
N PHE A 926 21.04 28.60 6.84
CA PHE A 926 20.24 27.97 7.90
C PHE A 926 19.07 28.84 8.39
N ALA A 927 19.02 30.13 8.06
CA ALA A 927 17.85 30.98 8.33
C ALA A 927 16.63 30.61 7.48
N ALA A 928 16.83 30.08 6.27
CA ALA A 928 15.74 29.66 5.40
C ALA A 928 14.92 28.49 6.01
N HIS A 929 15.56 27.62 6.80
CA HIS A 929 14.89 26.49 7.46
C HIS A 929 13.87 26.90 8.53
N LEU A 930 13.96 28.13 9.07
CA LEU A 930 12.94 28.65 9.98
C LEU A 930 11.58 28.87 9.29
N LEU A 931 11.52 28.95 7.96
CA LEU A 931 10.25 29.03 7.24
C LEU A 931 9.40 27.75 7.36
N ASP A 932 9.99 26.61 7.78
CA ASP A 932 9.20 25.40 8.10
C ASP A 932 8.27 25.58 9.31
N ILE A 933 8.49 26.60 10.16
CA ILE A 933 7.53 26.98 11.21
C ILE A 933 6.14 27.25 10.59
N ALA A 934 6.09 28.01 9.48
CA ALA A 934 4.84 28.39 8.85
C ALA A 934 4.09 27.20 8.22
N MET A 935 4.81 26.20 7.72
CA MET A 935 4.24 25.00 7.12
C MET A 935 3.92 23.91 8.15
N GLY A 936 4.68 23.84 9.24
CA GLY A 936 4.57 22.84 10.30
C GLY A 936 3.34 23.01 11.19
N PHE A 937 2.98 24.24 11.57
CA PHE A 937 1.81 24.50 12.41
C PHE A 937 0.53 24.71 11.58
N LYS A 938 -0.52 23.94 11.88
CA LYS A 938 -1.81 23.98 11.15
C LYS A 938 -2.41 25.40 11.07
N THR A 939 -2.35 26.17 12.17
CA THR A 939 -2.82 27.55 12.25
C THR A 939 -2.05 28.52 11.35
N LEU A 940 -0.72 28.42 11.30
CA LEU A 940 0.10 29.25 10.42
C LEU A 940 -0.08 28.87 8.94
N ARG A 941 -0.33 27.57 8.65
CA ARG A 941 -0.68 27.12 7.31
C ARG A 941 -2.00 27.73 6.83
N THR A 942 -3.03 27.81 7.68
CA THR A 942 -4.30 28.49 7.35
C THR A 942 -4.09 29.99 7.09
N ILE A 943 -3.21 30.66 7.85
CA ILE A 943 -2.83 32.07 7.62
C ILE A 943 -2.09 32.26 6.29
N LEU A 944 -1.21 31.34 5.90
CA LEU A 944 -0.59 31.37 4.57
C LEU A 944 -1.62 31.10 3.46
N SER A 945 -2.56 30.19 3.73
CA SER A 945 -3.61 29.78 2.78
C SER A 945 -4.55 30.92 2.38
N SER A 946 -4.89 31.84 3.29
CA SER A 946 -5.77 32.98 2.95
C SER A 946 -5.11 33.91 1.93
N VAL A 947 -3.79 34.12 2.03
CA VAL A 947 -3.03 34.93 1.07
C VAL A 947 -2.87 34.20 -0.28
N THR A 948 -2.73 32.88 -0.29
CA THR A 948 -2.60 32.11 -1.54
C THR A 948 -3.93 31.87 -2.26
N HIS A 949 -5.06 31.79 -1.54
CA HIS A 949 -6.40 31.57 -2.10
C HIS A 949 -6.74 32.64 -3.16
N ASN A 950 -6.74 33.90 -2.74
CA ASN A 950 -6.98 35.05 -3.62
C ASN A 950 -5.71 35.51 -4.36
N GLY A 951 -4.64 34.71 -4.37
CA GLY A 951 -3.32 35.07 -4.91
C GLY A 951 -3.34 35.50 -6.39
N LYS A 952 -4.20 34.88 -7.22
CA LYS A 952 -4.40 35.31 -8.62
C LYS A 952 -4.94 36.74 -8.72
N GLN A 953 -5.91 37.08 -7.87
CA GLN A 953 -6.51 38.42 -7.82
C GLN A 953 -5.53 39.45 -7.24
N LEU A 954 -4.75 39.05 -6.22
CA LEU A 954 -3.73 39.88 -5.60
C LEU A 954 -2.63 40.28 -6.62
N VAL A 955 -2.11 39.32 -7.40
CA VAL A 955 -1.10 39.60 -8.44
C VAL A 955 -1.65 40.52 -9.53
N LEU A 956 -2.90 40.32 -9.98
CA LEU A 956 -3.56 41.21 -10.94
C LEU A 956 -3.78 42.63 -10.37
N THR A 957 -4.08 42.74 -9.08
CA THR A 957 -4.26 44.03 -8.39
C THR A 957 -2.94 44.79 -8.25
N VAL A 958 -1.85 44.09 -7.93
CA VAL A 958 -0.48 44.67 -7.92
C VAL A 958 -0.05 45.07 -9.34
N GLY A 959 -0.45 44.31 -10.37
CA GLY A 959 -0.27 44.70 -11.77
C GLY A 959 -1.00 46.00 -12.14
N LEU A 960 -2.25 46.16 -11.71
CA LEU A 960 -3.02 47.39 -11.88
C LEU A 960 -2.36 48.58 -11.15
N LEU A 961 -1.89 48.37 -9.92
CA LEU A 961 -1.14 49.37 -9.15
C LEU A 961 0.10 49.86 -9.90
N ALA A 962 0.93 48.95 -10.43
CA ALA A 962 2.10 49.31 -11.24
C ALA A 962 1.73 50.14 -12.49
N VAL A 963 0.66 49.76 -13.21
CA VAL A 963 0.18 50.50 -14.40
C VAL A 963 -0.34 51.90 -14.03
N VAL A 964 -1.06 52.05 -12.91
CA VAL A 964 -1.55 53.35 -12.44
C VAL A 964 -0.38 54.25 -12.03
N VAL A 965 0.59 53.73 -11.28
CA VAL A 965 1.79 54.50 -10.87
C VAL A 965 2.65 54.88 -12.08
N TYR A 966 2.77 54.00 -13.08
CA TYR A 966 3.44 54.31 -14.34
C TYR A 966 2.75 55.47 -15.08
N LEU A 967 1.41 55.51 -15.14
CA LEU A 967 0.68 56.61 -15.76
C LEU A 967 0.94 57.95 -15.07
N TYR A 968 0.94 57.98 -13.72
CA TYR A 968 1.33 59.18 -12.97
C TYR A 968 2.80 59.56 -13.21
N THR A 969 3.70 58.58 -13.31
CA THR A 969 5.12 58.82 -13.64
C THR A 969 5.29 59.50 -14.99
N VAL A 970 4.58 59.04 -16.04
CA VAL A 970 4.67 59.64 -17.38
C VAL A 970 4.15 61.09 -17.37
N VAL A 971 3.13 61.40 -16.57
CA VAL A 971 2.66 62.79 -16.37
C VAL A 971 3.73 63.61 -15.62
N ALA A 972 4.29 63.08 -14.53
CA ALA A 972 5.33 63.76 -13.76
C ALA A 972 6.59 64.06 -14.59
N PHE A 973 7.11 63.07 -15.32
CA PHE A 973 8.31 63.20 -16.16
C PHE A 973 8.16 64.27 -17.25
N ASN A 974 6.99 64.40 -17.87
CA ASN A 974 6.76 65.35 -18.94
C ASN A 974 6.38 66.77 -18.47
N PHE A 975 5.66 66.90 -17.34
CA PHE A 975 5.10 68.19 -16.90
C PHE A 975 5.68 68.73 -15.57
N PHE A 976 6.16 67.86 -14.69
CA PHE A 976 6.55 68.21 -13.32
C PHE A 976 8.03 67.90 -12.97
N ARG A 977 8.85 67.41 -13.90
CA ARG A 977 10.27 67.03 -13.70
C ARG A 977 11.08 67.98 -12.81
N LYS A 978 10.89 69.30 -12.96
CA LYS A 978 11.59 70.33 -12.18
C LYS A 978 11.38 70.27 -10.66
N PHE A 979 10.27 69.70 -10.18
CA PHE A 979 9.97 69.59 -8.76
C PHE A 979 10.64 68.35 -8.11
N TYR A 980 11.16 67.42 -8.92
CA TYR A 980 11.80 66.17 -8.46
C TYR A 980 13.29 66.35 -8.17
N ASN A 981 13.69 67.56 -7.75
CA ASN A 981 15.01 67.83 -7.23
C ASN A 981 15.09 67.36 -5.77
N LYS A 982 16.23 66.78 -5.37
CA LYS A 982 16.51 66.33 -4.00
C LYS A 982 17.86 66.83 -3.47
N SER A 983 18.50 67.80 -4.14
CA SER A 983 19.77 68.40 -3.70
C SER A 983 19.66 69.10 -2.34
N GLU A 984 20.49 68.72 -1.35
CA GLU A 984 20.60 69.46 -0.09
C GLU A 984 21.53 70.69 -0.19
N ASP A 985 22.45 70.72 -1.17
CA ASP A 985 23.34 71.84 -1.50
C ASP A 985 23.22 72.22 -3.00
N ASP A 986 23.37 73.51 -3.33
CA ASP A 986 23.15 74.07 -4.69
C ASP A 986 24.07 73.52 -5.80
N ASP A 987 25.18 72.86 -5.46
CA ASP A 987 26.24 72.46 -6.40
C ASP A 987 26.04 71.07 -7.06
N GLU A 988 25.19 70.18 -6.52
CA GLU A 988 24.92 68.83 -7.09
C GLU A 988 23.41 68.53 -7.23
N PRO A 989 22.80 68.67 -8.43
CA PRO A 989 21.36 68.53 -8.64
C PRO A 989 20.91 67.05 -8.75
N ASP A 990 20.47 66.47 -7.63
CA ASP A 990 19.91 65.12 -7.56
C ASP A 990 18.46 65.04 -8.11
N MET A 991 18.34 65.12 -9.43
CA MET A 991 17.07 65.16 -10.17
C MET A 991 16.50 63.76 -10.43
N LYS A 992 15.53 63.31 -9.61
CA LYS A 992 14.96 61.94 -9.67
C LYS A 992 14.17 61.62 -10.94
N CYS A 993 13.76 62.63 -11.71
CA CYS A 993 13.04 62.43 -12.98
C CYS A 993 13.84 62.88 -14.22
N ASP A 994 15.17 62.76 -14.17
CA ASP A 994 16.02 62.97 -15.34
C ASP A 994 16.05 61.78 -16.32
N ASP A 995 15.99 60.56 -15.80
CA ASP A 995 15.66 59.34 -16.55
C ASP A 995 14.27 58.79 -16.18
N MET A 996 13.60 58.15 -17.15
CA MET A 996 12.26 57.59 -16.99
C MET A 996 12.23 56.40 -16.02
N MET A 997 13.26 55.55 -15.99
CA MET A 997 13.32 54.42 -15.06
C MET A 997 13.56 54.92 -13.63
N THR A 998 14.48 55.88 -13.43
CA THR A 998 14.69 56.52 -12.13
C THR A 998 13.41 57.20 -11.63
N CYS A 999 12.70 57.91 -12.51
CA CYS A 999 11.42 58.55 -12.18
C CYS A 999 10.37 57.52 -11.73
N TYR A 1000 10.23 56.41 -12.46
CA TYR A 1000 9.26 55.34 -12.15
C TYR A 1000 9.61 54.61 -10.84
N LEU A 1001 10.88 54.26 -10.66
CA LEU A 1001 11.36 53.63 -9.43
C LEU A 1001 11.16 54.54 -8.21
N PHE A 1002 11.36 55.85 -8.35
CA PHE A 1002 11.04 56.82 -7.29
C PHE A 1002 9.54 56.82 -6.94
N HIS A 1003 8.65 56.85 -7.94
CA HIS A 1003 7.20 56.78 -7.70
C HIS A 1003 6.77 55.45 -7.03
N MET A 1004 7.37 54.33 -7.42
CA MET A 1004 7.07 53.00 -6.83
C MET A 1004 7.66 52.82 -5.42
N TYR A 1005 8.88 53.28 -5.16
CA TYR A 1005 9.58 53.08 -3.88
C TYR A 1005 9.23 54.13 -2.81
N VAL A 1006 9.00 55.38 -3.23
CA VAL A 1006 8.64 56.49 -2.34
C VAL A 1006 7.15 56.74 -2.39
N GLY A 1007 6.59 57.02 -3.56
CA GLY A 1007 5.19 57.44 -3.71
C GLY A 1007 4.16 56.46 -3.15
N VAL A 1008 4.32 55.15 -3.41
CA VAL A 1008 3.42 54.10 -2.88
C VAL A 1008 3.64 53.81 -1.38
N ARG A 1009 4.83 54.17 -0.85
CA ARG A 1009 5.26 53.88 0.53
C ARG A 1009 5.00 55.04 1.50
N ALA A 1010 4.93 56.27 0.99
CA ALA A 1010 4.62 57.47 1.75
C ALA A 1010 3.14 57.51 2.16
N GLY A 1011 2.87 57.84 3.43
CA GLY A 1011 1.54 57.75 4.03
C GLY A 1011 0.53 58.77 3.48
N GLY A 1012 0.98 59.95 3.07
CA GLY A 1012 0.20 60.97 2.34
C GLY A 1012 0.32 60.87 0.83
N GLY A 1013 1.01 59.84 0.30
CA GLY A 1013 1.35 59.72 -1.12
C GLY A 1013 2.54 60.59 -1.51
N ILE A 1014 2.73 60.79 -2.82
CA ILE A 1014 4.00 61.34 -3.36
C ILE A 1014 4.23 62.84 -3.05
N GLY A 1015 3.20 63.57 -2.62
CA GLY A 1015 3.30 64.97 -2.21
C GLY A 1015 4.15 65.19 -0.95
N ASP A 1016 4.28 64.20 -0.06
CA ASP A 1016 5.07 64.29 1.18
C ASP A 1016 6.59 64.44 0.93
N GLU A 1017 7.05 64.13 -0.28
CA GLU A 1017 8.46 63.86 -0.60
C GLU A 1017 8.99 64.69 -1.79
N ILE A 1018 8.22 65.65 -2.28
CA ILE A 1018 8.52 66.53 -3.42
C ILE A 1018 8.48 68.00 -2.94
N GLU A 1019 9.23 68.89 -3.60
CA GLU A 1019 9.23 70.33 -3.28
C GLU A 1019 7.82 70.96 -3.27
N ASP A 1020 7.61 71.90 -2.35
CA ASP A 1020 6.34 72.63 -2.19
C ASP A 1020 5.93 73.36 -3.50
N PRO A 1021 4.67 73.21 -3.97
CA PRO A 1021 4.22 73.79 -5.25
C PRO A 1021 4.01 75.31 -5.23
N ALA A 1022 4.17 75.95 -4.06
CA ALA A 1022 3.67 77.29 -3.79
C ALA A 1022 4.42 78.39 -4.58
N GLY A 1023 3.69 79.12 -5.42
CA GLY A 1023 4.20 80.23 -6.23
C GLY A 1023 4.62 79.86 -7.65
N ASP A 1024 4.49 78.61 -8.07
CA ASP A 1024 4.79 78.17 -9.43
C ASP A 1024 3.57 78.29 -10.38
N PRO A 1025 3.76 78.61 -11.69
CA PRO A 1025 2.65 78.63 -12.65
C PRO A 1025 1.84 77.33 -12.77
N TYR A 1026 2.37 76.19 -12.31
CA TYR A 1026 1.67 74.90 -12.29
C TYR A 1026 1.09 74.49 -10.92
N GLU A 1027 1.13 75.34 -9.90
CA GLU A 1027 0.67 75.06 -8.52
C GLU A 1027 -0.66 74.29 -8.45
N MET A 1028 -1.70 74.81 -9.10
CA MET A 1028 -3.04 74.17 -9.17
C MET A 1028 -3.02 72.77 -9.80
N TYR A 1029 -2.18 72.53 -10.81
CA TYR A 1029 -2.10 71.23 -11.49
C TYR A 1029 -1.29 70.22 -10.64
N ARG A 1030 -0.27 70.68 -9.92
CA ARG A 1030 0.54 69.87 -9.00
C ARG A 1030 -0.32 69.41 -7.80
N ILE A 1031 -1.07 70.32 -7.17
CA ILE A 1031 -2.02 69.99 -6.09
C ILE A 1031 -3.07 68.96 -6.53
N VAL A 1032 -3.64 69.09 -7.73
CA VAL A 1032 -4.60 68.10 -8.27
C VAL A 1032 -3.92 66.74 -8.53
N PHE A 1033 -2.67 66.73 -9.00
CA PHE A 1033 -1.90 65.50 -9.19
C PHE A 1033 -1.65 64.77 -7.86
N ASP A 1034 -1.23 65.47 -6.81
CA ASP A 1034 -0.94 64.85 -5.51
C ASP A 1034 -2.21 64.30 -4.83
N ILE A 1035 -3.30 65.08 -4.83
CA ILE A 1035 -4.58 64.64 -4.25
C ILE A 1035 -5.16 63.43 -5.00
N THR A 1036 -5.07 63.41 -6.34
CA THR A 1036 -5.54 62.25 -7.12
C THR A 1036 -4.62 61.04 -6.97
N PHE A 1037 -3.30 61.23 -6.93
CA PHE A 1037 -2.35 60.16 -6.62
C PHE A 1037 -2.65 59.53 -5.24
N PHE A 1038 -2.74 60.34 -4.19
CA PHE A 1038 -3.08 59.88 -2.83
C PHE A 1038 -4.41 59.12 -2.80
N PHE A 1039 -5.46 59.66 -3.42
CA PHE A 1039 -6.78 59.03 -3.41
C PHE A 1039 -6.82 57.69 -4.15
N PHE A 1040 -6.26 57.62 -5.37
CA PHE A 1040 -6.31 56.39 -6.17
C PHE A 1040 -5.29 55.34 -5.70
N VAL A 1041 -4.05 55.74 -5.38
CA VAL A 1041 -2.97 54.81 -5.03
C VAL A 1041 -3.04 54.39 -3.56
N ILE A 1042 -3.09 55.35 -2.64
CA ILE A 1042 -3.02 55.07 -1.19
C ILE A 1042 -4.40 54.71 -0.63
N VAL A 1043 -5.42 55.55 -0.86
CA VAL A 1043 -6.74 55.36 -0.24
C VAL A 1043 -7.55 54.22 -0.88
N ILE A 1044 -7.46 54.04 -2.21
CA ILE A 1044 -8.20 52.98 -2.92
C ILE A 1044 -7.36 51.70 -3.10
N LEU A 1045 -6.24 51.74 -3.85
CA LEU A 1045 -5.57 50.50 -4.27
C LEU A 1045 -4.95 49.71 -3.11
N LEU A 1046 -4.33 50.36 -2.12
CA LEU A 1046 -3.85 49.65 -0.91
C LEU A 1046 -5.00 49.10 -0.06
N ALA A 1047 -6.13 49.81 0.04
CA ALA A 1047 -7.31 49.34 0.76
C ALA A 1047 -7.98 48.12 0.07
N ILE A 1048 -7.96 48.04 -1.26
CA ILE A 1048 -8.38 46.84 -2.01
C ILE A 1048 -7.45 45.66 -1.69
N ILE A 1049 -6.13 45.86 -1.70
CA ILE A 1049 -5.14 44.82 -1.36
C ILE A 1049 -5.36 44.30 0.07
N GLN A 1050 -5.60 45.18 1.04
CA GLN A 1050 -5.94 44.77 2.41
C GLN A 1050 -7.31 44.06 2.47
N GLY A 1051 -8.30 44.55 1.74
CA GLY A 1051 -9.65 43.99 1.66
C GLY A 1051 -9.65 42.54 1.19
N LEU A 1052 -8.95 42.23 0.10
CA LEU A 1052 -8.84 40.87 -0.46
C LEU A 1052 -8.28 39.83 0.52
N ILE A 1053 -7.43 40.26 1.47
CA ILE A 1053 -6.87 39.39 2.51
C ILE A 1053 -7.87 39.18 3.65
N ILE A 1054 -8.62 40.22 4.04
CA ILE A 1054 -9.68 40.12 5.06
C ILE A 1054 -10.82 39.23 4.56
N ASP A 1055 -11.20 39.38 3.29
CA ASP A 1055 -12.24 38.60 2.61
C ASP A 1055 -11.90 37.09 2.62
N ALA A 1056 -10.66 36.72 2.26
CA ALA A 1056 -10.17 35.35 2.32
C ALA A 1056 -10.15 34.74 3.74
N PHE A 1057 -10.02 35.56 4.79
CA PHE A 1057 -10.17 35.11 6.19
C PHE A 1057 -11.63 34.92 6.62
N GLY A 1058 -12.58 35.59 5.96
CA GLY A 1058 -14.01 35.31 6.09
C GLY A 1058 -14.37 33.99 5.41
N GLU A 1059 -14.07 33.89 4.11
CA GLU A 1059 -14.36 32.72 3.28
C GLU A 1059 -13.82 31.39 3.87
N LEU A 1060 -12.55 31.34 4.26
CA LEU A 1060 -11.95 30.14 4.89
C LEU A 1060 -12.52 29.80 6.28
N ARG A 1061 -13.22 30.73 6.93
CA ARG A 1061 -13.93 30.49 8.19
C ARG A 1061 -15.35 29.97 7.90
N ASP A 1062 -16.04 30.59 6.95
CA ASP A 1062 -17.41 30.22 6.60
C ASP A 1062 -17.45 28.82 5.98
N GLN A 1063 -16.43 28.43 5.19
CA GLN A 1063 -16.20 27.04 4.77
C GLN A 1063 -16.06 26.06 5.95
N GLN A 1064 -15.31 26.42 7.01
CA GLN A 1064 -15.13 25.56 8.19
C GLN A 1064 -16.43 25.42 9.00
N GLU A 1065 -17.23 26.48 9.06
CA GLU A 1065 -18.54 26.45 9.74
C GLU A 1065 -19.57 25.67 8.92
N GLN A 1066 -19.58 25.80 7.59
CA GLN A 1066 -20.42 25.00 6.70
C GLN A 1066 -20.14 23.49 6.84
N VAL A 1067 -18.87 23.08 6.89
CA VAL A 1067 -18.50 21.66 7.10
C VAL A 1067 -18.94 21.14 8.47
N ARG A 1068 -19.00 22.02 9.50
CA ARG A 1068 -19.50 21.68 10.83
C ARG A 1068 -21.04 21.56 10.82
N GLU A 1069 -21.73 22.54 10.24
CA GLU A 1069 -23.19 22.56 10.13
C GLU A 1069 -23.73 21.39 9.30
N ASP A 1070 -23.09 21.06 8.16
CA ASP A 1070 -23.50 19.95 7.30
C ASP A 1070 -23.50 18.60 8.06
N MET A 1071 -22.46 18.37 8.87
CA MET A 1071 -22.30 17.15 9.66
C MET A 1071 -23.18 17.09 10.92
N GLU A 1072 -23.70 18.22 11.38
CA GLU A 1072 -24.66 18.29 12.49
C GLU A 1072 -26.13 18.29 11.99
N THR A 1073 -26.37 18.65 10.73
CA THR A 1073 -27.72 18.81 10.16
C THR A 1073 -28.18 17.69 9.25
N LYS A 1074 -27.30 16.95 8.56
CA LYS A 1074 -27.70 15.84 7.69
C LYS A 1074 -26.80 14.61 7.80
N CYS A 1075 -27.37 13.43 7.59
CA CYS A 1075 -26.58 12.20 7.51
C CYS A 1075 -25.70 12.20 6.26
N PHE A 1076 -24.41 11.88 6.40
CA PHE A 1076 -23.49 11.84 5.25
C PHE A 1076 -23.92 10.82 4.19
N ILE A 1077 -24.44 9.65 4.60
CA ILE A 1077 -24.77 8.54 3.70
C ILE A 1077 -26.12 8.77 3.01
N CYS A 1078 -27.22 8.84 3.75
CA CYS A 1078 -28.55 8.96 3.14
C CYS A 1078 -29.00 10.40 2.81
N GLY A 1079 -28.30 11.43 3.29
CA GLY A 1079 -28.68 12.84 3.06
C GLY A 1079 -29.92 13.32 3.82
N ILE A 1080 -30.57 12.46 4.62
CA ILE A 1080 -31.74 12.83 5.43
C ILE A 1080 -31.30 13.77 6.57
N GLY A 1081 -32.08 14.82 6.80
CA GLY A 1081 -31.84 15.82 7.85
C GLY A 1081 -32.19 15.34 9.26
N ASN A 1082 -31.51 15.91 10.26
CA ASN A 1082 -31.72 15.63 11.69
C ASN A 1082 -33.16 15.87 12.15
N ASP A 1083 -33.84 16.89 11.62
CA ASP A 1083 -35.27 17.21 11.82
C ASP A 1083 -36.21 15.99 11.73
N TYR A 1084 -35.90 15.01 10.85
CA TYR A 1084 -36.69 13.79 10.73
C TYR A 1084 -36.43 12.82 11.91
N PHE A 1085 -35.16 12.54 12.19
CA PHE A 1085 -34.75 11.56 13.20
C PHE A 1085 -35.04 12.02 14.63
N ASP A 1086 -34.91 13.32 14.91
CA ASP A 1086 -35.11 13.91 16.23
C ASP A 1086 -36.60 14.04 16.64
N THR A 1087 -37.51 13.55 15.79
CA THR A 1087 -38.86 13.09 16.18
C THR A 1087 -38.79 12.08 17.34
N THR A 1088 -37.67 11.34 17.46
CA THR A 1088 -37.29 10.55 18.64
C THR A 1088 -36.11 11.17 19.38
N PRO A 1089 -36.06 11.10 20.72
CA PRO A 1089 -34.95 11.66 21.50
C PRO A 1089 -33.63 11.00 21.11
N HIS A 1090 -32.61 11.81 20.81
CA HIS A 1090 -31.29 11.39 20.31
C HIS A 1090 -31.30 10.62 18.98
N GLY A 1091 -32.39 10.70 18.20
CA GLY A 1091 -32.55 9.91 16.98
C GLY A 1091 -31.44 10.11 15.95
N PHE A 1092 -30.99 11.35 15.73
CA PHE A 1092 -29.89 11.62 14.79
C PHE A 1092 -28.53 11.11 15.29
N GLU A 1093 -28.29 11.16 16.61
CA GLU A 1093 -27.07 10.63 17.25
C GLU A 1093 -27.04 9.09 17.17
N THR A 1094 -28.16 8.41 17.45
CA THR A 1094 -28.31 6.96 17.25
C THR A 1094 -28.11 6.58 15.78
N HIS A 1095 -28.76 7.29 14.84
CA HIS A 1095 -28.64 7.03 13.41
C HIS A 1095 -27.19 7.14 12.91
N THR A 1096 -26.47 8.19 13.29
CA THR A 1096 -25.09 8.42 12.83
C THR A 1096 -24.03 7.54 13.51
N LEU A 1097 -24.30 7.03 14.71
CA LEU A 1097 -23.37 6.14 15.44
C LEU A 1097 -23.64 4.64 15.23
N GLN A 1098 -24.89 4.21 15.14
CA GLN A 1098 -25.27 2.79 15.05
C GLN A 1098 -25.71 2.34 13.65
N GLU A 1099 -26.40 3.18 12.87
CA GLU A 1099 -26.95 2.79 11.56
C GLU A 1099 -26.03 3.18 10.40
N HIS A 1100 -25.81 4.49 10.19
CA HIS A 1100 -25.08 5.03 9.02
C HIS A 1100 -23.67 5.52 9.40
N ASN A 1101 -22.97 4.73 10.22
CA ASN A 1101 -21.63 5.05 10.72
C ASN A 1101 -20.57 4.91 9.61
N LEU A 1102 -19.89 6.01 9.27
CA LEU A 1102 -18.81 6.09 8.27
C LEU A 1102 -17.69 5.05 8.48
N ALA A 1103 -17.41 4.66 9.72
CA ALA A 1103 -16.40 3.65 10.02
C ALA A 1103 -16.85 2.23 9.62
N ASN A 1104 -18.13 1.92 9.75
CA ASN A 1104 -18.66 0.59 9.47
C ASN A 1104 -18.60 0.27 7.96
N TYR A 1105 -18.84 1.24 7.08
CA TYR A 1105 -18.66 1.03 5.63
C TYR A 1105 -17.19 0.75 5.25
N LEU A 1106 -16.22 1.38 5.92
CA LEU A 1106 -14.79 1.04 5.76
C LEU A 1106 -14.50 -0.38 6.27
N PHE A 1107 -14.96 -0.71 7.49
CA PHE A 1107 -14.71 -2.03 8.07
C PHE A 1107 -15.42 -3.15 7.29
N PHE A 1108 -16.58 -2.88 6.67
CA PHE A 1108 -17.26 -3.83 5.78
C PHE A 1108 -16.47 -4.09 4.50
N LEU A 1109 -15.91 -3.04 3.88
CA LEU A 1109 -15.01 -3.22 2.73
C LEU A 1109 -13.75 -4.01 3.11
N MET A 1110 -13.20 -3.78 4.31
CA MET A 1110 -12.11 -4.60 4.86
C MET A 1110 -12.53 -6.05 5.15
N TYR A 1111 -13.76 -6.27 5.61
CA TYR A 1111 -14.31 -7.61 5.87
C TYR A 1111 -14.43 -8.40 4.57
N LEU A 1112 -15.04 -7.82 3.53
CA LEU A 1112 -15.14 -8.44 2.19
C LEU A 1112 -13.76 -8.79 1.60
N ILE A 1113 -12.78 -7.88 1.68
CA ILE A 1113 -11.44 -8.09 1.10
C ILE A 1113 -10.65 -9.20 1.81
N ASN A 1114 -10.92 -9.47 3.09
CA ASN A 1114 -10.21 -10.50 3.87
C ASN A 1114 -10.97 -11.83 3.95
N LYS A 1115 -12.12 -11.97 3.27
CA LYS A 1115 -12.99 -13.15 3.29
C LYS A 1115 -12.95 -13.86 1.94
N ASP A 1116 -12.92 -15.19 1.95
CA ASP A 1116 -12.91 -15.97 0.71
C ASP A 1116 -14.24 -15.83 -0.05
N GLU A 1117 -14.16 -15.73 -1.38
CA GLU A 1117 -15.31 -15.45 -2.26
C GLU A 1117 -16.40 -16.54 -2.19
N THR A 1118 -16.04 -17.77 -1.79
CA THR A 1118 -16.96 -18.89 -1.53
C THR A 1118 -17.72 -18.79 -0.21
N GLU A 1119 -17.31 -17.92 0.72
CA GLU A 1119 -17.98 -17.73 2.02
C GLU A 1119 -18.86 -16.47 2.07
N HIS A 1120 -18.91 -15.70 0.97
CA HIS A 1120 -19.75 -14.51 0.87
C HIS A 1120 -21.24 -14.88 0.93
N THR A 1121 -21.97 -14.31 1.89
CA THR A 1121 -23.44 -14.35 1.90
C THR A 1121 -24.02 -13.70 0.64
N GLY A 1122 -25.31 -13.91 0.33
CA GLY A 1122 -25.91 -13.33 -0.88
C GLY A 1122 -25.85 -11.80 -0.92
N GLN A 1123 -26.10 -11.15 0.22
CA GLN A 1123 -25.93 -9.70 0.43
C GLN A 1123 -24.48 -9.24 0.24
N GLU A 1124 -23.50 -9.95 0.82
CA GLU A 1124 -22.08 -9.66 0.64
C GLU A 1124 -21.65 -9.81 -0.83
N SER A 1125 -22.04 -10.91 -1.47
CA SER A 1125 -21.75 -11.21 -2.89
C SER A 1125 -22.37 -10.16 -3.82
N TYR A 1126 -23.58 -9.70 -3.53
CA TYR A 1126 -24.25 -8.61 -4.26
C TYR A 1126 -23.48 -7.29 -4.16
N VAL A 1127 -23.05 -6.88 -2.96
CA VAL A 1127 -22.26 -5.65 -2.80
C VAL A 1127 -20.86 -5.80 -3.39
N TRP A 1128 -20.21 -6.96 -3.22
CA TRP A 1128 -18.90 -7.27 -3.80
C TRP A 1128 -18.92 -7.18 -5.33
N LYS A 1129 -19.97 -7.73 -5.96
CA LYS A 1129 -20.21 -7.58 -7.40
C LYS A 1129 -20.38 -6.11 -7.80
N MET A 1130 -21.26 -5.35 -7.14
CA MET A 1130 -21.45 -3.92 -7.45
C MET A 1130 -20.16 -3.10 -7.26
N TYR A 1131 -19.37 -3.44 -6.26
CA TYR A 1131 -18.06 -2.84 -6.00
C TYR A 1131 -17.05 -3.13 -7.13
N GLN A 1132 -16.99 -4.36 -7.64
CA GLN A 1132 -16.20 -4.71 -8.83
C GLN A 1132 -16.70 -3.97 -10.09
N GLU A 1133 -18.02 -3.83 -10.24
CA GLU A 1133 -18.66 -3.10 -11.36
C GLU A 1133 -18.58 -1.56 -11.22
N ARG A 1134 -18.03 -1.04 -10.11
CA ARG A 1134 -17.99 0.40 -9.74
C ARG A 1134 -19.38 1.07 -9.71
N CYS A 1135 -20.40 0.32 -9.32
CA CYS A 1135 -21.77 0.79 -9.16
C CYS A 1135 -22.08 1.12 -7.70
N TRP A 1136 -22.55 2.34 -7.43
CA TRP A 1136 -22.81 2.85 -6.06
C TRP A 1136 -24.28 2.79 -5.64
N ASP A 1137 -25.14 2.15 -6.45
CA ASP A 1137 -26.59 2.04 -6.23
C ASP A 1137 -26.96 1.27 -4.93
N PHE A 1138 -26.02 0.55 -4.31
CA PHE A 1138 -26.24 -0.11 -3.01
C PHE A 1138 -26.22 0.85 -1.82
N PHE A 1139 -25.73 2.09 -1.95
CA PHE A 1139 -25.83 3.06 -0.84
C PHE A 1139 -27.29 3.52 -0.66
N PRO A 1140 -27.79 3.66 0.58
CA PRO A 1140 -29.17 4.08 0.85
C PRO A 1140 -29.35 5.60 0.66
N ALA A 1141 -29.12 6.11 -0.55
CA ALA A 1141 -29.25 7.52 -0.87
C ALA A 1141 -30.73 7.96 -0.85
N GLY A 1142 -31.05 8.96 -0.03
CA GLY A 1142 -32.40 9.53 0.10
C GLY A 1142 -33.38 8.73 0.98
N ASP A 1143 -33.00 7.58 1.54
CA ASP A 1143 -33.88 6.73 2.35
C ASP A 1143 -33.11 6.01 3.49
N CYS A 1144 -33.80 5.48 4.50
CA CYS A 1144 -33.21 4.69 5.59
C CYS A 1144 -34.17 3.59 6.06
N PHE A 1145 -33.69 2.53 6.71
CA PHE A 1145 -34.52 1.37 7.08
C PHE A 1145 -35.78 1.80 7.86
N ARG A 1146 -35.62 2.71 8.82
CA ARG A 1146 -36.72 3.25 9.62
C ARG A 1146 -37.78 3.96 8.77
N LYS A 1147 -37.37 4.77 7.80
CA LYS A 1147 -38.27 5.52 6.92
C LYS A 1147 -39.03 4.61 5.95
N GLN A 1148 -38.36 3.57 5.44
CA GLN A 1148 -38.99 2.54 4.63
C GLN A 1148 -40.05 1.72 5.41
N TYR A 1149 -39.88 1.59 6.73
CA TYR A 1149 -40.74 0.77 7.61
C TYR A 1149 -41.56 1.57 8.64
N GLU A 1150 -41.70 2.89 8.48
CA GLU A 1150 -42.32 3.80 9.46
C GLU A 1150 -43.74 3.34 9.86
N ASP A 1151 -44.61 3.10 8.87
CA ASP A 1151 -45.98 2.55 9.03
C ASP A 1151 -46.06 1.19 9.77
N GLN A 1152 -44.95 0.47 9.91
CA GLN A 1152 -44.89 -0.90 10.46
C GLN A 1152 -44.17 -0.99 11.81
N LEU A 1153 -43.33 0.01 12.13
CA LEU A 1153 -42.58 0.11 13.38
C LEU A 1153 -43.38 0.87 14.45
N GLY A 1154 -44.02 1.99 14.08
CA GLY A 1154 -44.92 2.79 14.92
C GLY A 1154 -44.42 4.20 15.24
#